data_AF-A0A4Y1RYK4-F1
#
_entry.id   AF-A0A4Y1RYK4-F1
#
_cell.length_a   1.000
_cell.length_b   1.000
_cell.length_c   1.000
_cell.angle_alpha   90.00
_cell.angle_beta   90.00
_cell.angle_gamma   90.00
#
_symmetry.space_group_name_H-M   'P 1'
#
loop_
_entity.id
_entity.type
_entity.pdbx_description
1 polymer ?
#
loop_
_entity_poly.entity_id
_entity_poly.type
_entity_poly.pdbx_seq_one_letter_code
_entity_poly.pdbx_strand_id
1 'polypeptide(L)'
;MGKIEEVAKTFFELPAEEKKKVKRDMVNALGYHDGENTKNVRDWKEVFDFLVEDETLVPASPEPDDKELRKLTNQWPQYPPEFREVCQEYVRAVEKLAYKLLGLIALGLDQPENRFNDYFKDQQTSLVRFNHYPPCPFPHLALGVGRHKDAGALTVLAQDDVGGLEVKRKSDGEWIPVTPTPNAYIINVGDIVQVWSNDKYESVEHRVVVNSEKERFSVPFFFFPAHHVMVKPLEELLSDENPAKYREYNWGKFYATRNRSDFKKQEVENIQIHHFRSPAMGEVDPAFIQDPDHRPKLSITEVEGIPLIDLTPIISPDSISDPKAIEVVVREIGNACRDWGFFQVINHGVVLDKLRKIETAARKFFALPLEEKRKIRRGEKSVLGYYDSERTKNVRDWKEVFDFTVEEPTLVPASPDPEDKEETEWYNQWPEHPPELREVCEEYAREVEKLALKLMGLIALSLGLPENRFSSYFKDQTTSIRLNHYPACPSPQLALGVGRHKDGGALTVLAQDDVGGLEVRRKTDGAWIRVKPTPNAYIINVGDSIQVWTNEKYQSVEHRVMVNSEKERFSIPYFLNPSHYTIIKPLEELINEQNLAKYRPYSWGKFMTNRKLSNFKKLNVENIQIHHFRRKTDGEWIRVKPTPNAYVINVGDSLQVWSNDIYHSVEHRAMVNSEKKRFSIAYSLKPSHYTLIKPLEELISEENPAKYRPYNWGKFMTHRKLTNFKKLNVENIQIHHFGPKLSITEAEGIPLIDLSPLISTPNSISDPIAIEGVVREIGNACRDWGFFQVINHGVSLDKLLKIEAVARKFFALPLEEKRKIMRDEKNILGYYDSERTKNVRDWKELFDFTVKEPTLHALSRVVCEEYGREVEQLALKLMGLIALSLGLPEDRFTSYFKEQTSFIRLNHYPPCPSPELTLGVGRHKDGGALTVLAQDDVGGLEVKRKTDGEWIWVKPTPNAYVINVGDSIQVPLFKLDINLLMCSKHFEICYQHKVWSNERYHSVEHRAMVNSEKERFSMPFFLNPAHYTIIKPLEELTNEENPAKYKPYSWGKFFAHRQLSNYKKLNVENIQIHHFRVSE
;
A
#
# COMPACT_ATOMS: atom_id res chain seq x y z
N MET A 1 -21.08 -30.39 32.30
CA MET A 1 -20.79 -28.99 32.65
C MET A 1 -20.09 -28.97 34.01
N GLY A 2 -20.59 -28.37 35.09
CA GLY A 2 -19.94 -28.26 36.41
C GLY A 2 -18.71 -29.15 36.67
N LYS A 3 -18.90 -30.48 36.82
CA LYS A 3 -17.79 -31.44 36.99
C LYS A 3 -16.61 -31.27 36.01
N ILE A 4 -16.87 -31.16 34.70
CA ILE A 4 -15.79 -31.06 33.68
C ILE A 4 -15.06 -29.72 33.74
N GLU A 5 -15.75 -28.65 34.16
CA GLU A 5 -15.15 -27.34 34.39
C GLU A 5 -14.29 -27.35 35.66
N GLU A 6 -14.73 -28.06 36.69
CA GLU A 6 -14.03 -28.26 37.96
C GLU A 6 -12.71 -29.03 37.77
N VAL A 7 -12.72 -30.22 37.16
CA VAL A 7 -11.45 -30.94 36.87
C VAL A 7 -10.53 -30.20 35.90
N ALA A 8 -11.08 -29.43 34.95
CA ALA A 8 -10.25 -28.59 34.06
C ALA A 8 -9.56 -27.46 34.83
N LYS A 9 -10.27 -26.77 35.74
CA LYS A 9 -9.71 -25.73 36.60
C LYS A 9 -8.64 -26.30 37.53
N THR A 10 -8.96 -27.34 38.30
CA THR A 10 -8.01 -27.98 39.21
C THR A 10 -6.76 -28.50 38.48
N PHE A 11 -6.87 -28.95 37.22
CA PHE A 11 -5.70 -29.28 36.41
C PHE A 11 -4.86 -28.05 36.03
N PHE A 12 -5.47 -26.95 35.59
CA PHE A 12 -4.70 -25.74 35.23
C PHE A 12 -4.11 -25.01 36.44
N GLU A 13 -4.70 -25.15 37.63
CA GLU A 13 -4.14 -24.69 38.92
C GLU A 13 -2.88 -25.47 39.34
N LEU A 14 -2.59 -26.64 38.75
CA LEU A 14 -1.40 -27.42 39.09
C LEU A 14 -0.09 -26.67 38.74
N PRO A 15 0.98 -26.88 39.52
CA PRO A 15 2.31 -26.36 39.18
C PRO A 15 2.74 -26.76 37.76
N ALA A 16 3.46 -25.87 37.07
CA ALA A 16 3.87 -26.09 35.69
C ALA A 16 4.65 -27.40 35.48
N GLU A 17 5.44 -27.86 36.46
CA GLU A 17 6.15 -29.15 36.37
C GLU A 17 5.24 -30.38 36.48
N GLU A 18 4.08 -30.27 37.13
CA GLU A 18 3.04 -31.32 37.12
C GLU A 18 2.32 -31.34 35.77
N LYS A 19 1.87 -30.17 35.27
CA LYS A 19 1.22 -30.06 33.94
C LYS A 19 2.14 -30.56 32.81
N LYS A 20 3.45 -30.34 32.91
CA LYS A 20 4.46 -30.84 31.95
C LYS A 20 4.65 -32.35 31.93
N LYS A 21 4.21 -33.12 32.94
CA LYS A 21 4.33 -34.60 32.93
C LYS A 21 3.51 -35.25 31.81
N VAL A 22 2.45 -34.57 31.37
CA VAL A 22 1.57 -34.97 30.26
C VAL A 22 1.70 -34.01 29.07
N LYS A 23 2.89 -33.47 28.82
CA LYS A 23 3.11 -32.48 27.75
C LYS A 23 3.01 -33.13 26.36
N ARG A 24 2.32 -32.44 25.43
CA ARG A 24 2.30 -32.82 24.01
C ARG A 24 3.42 -32.19 23.17
N ASP A 25 3.80 -32.93 22.13
CA ASP A 25 4.82 -32.59 21.14
C ASP A 25 4.39 -33.04 19.71
N MET A 26 5.25 -32.85 18.70
CA MET A 26 4.93 -33.16 17.30
C MET A 26 4.70 -34.66 17.03
N VAL A 27 5.25 -35.55 17.86
CA VAL A 27 5.08 -37.01 17.83
C VAL A 27 3.85 -37.39 18.67
N ASN A 28 3.80 -36.92 19.91
CA ASN A 28 2.73 -37.20 20.88
C ASN A 28 1.76 -36.02 20.95
N ALA A 29 0.80 -35.95 20.04
CA ALA A 29 -0.04 -34.75 19.82
C ALA A 29 -1.11 -34.45 20.91
N LEU A 30 -1.16 -35.21 22.00
CA LEU A 30 -2.22 -35.19 23.02
C LEU A 30 -1.63 -34.94 24.40
N GLY A 31 -2.35 -34.16 25.23
CA GLY A 31 -1.88 -33.64 26.51
C GLY A 31 -1.71 -32.11 26.53
N TYR A 32 -0.93 -31.64 27.50
CA TYR A 32 -0.73 -30.23 27.87
C TYR A 32 0.17 -29.44 26.90
N HIS A 33 -0.18 -28.19 26.61
CA HIS A 33 0.66 -27.26 25.86
C HIS A 33 0.39 -25.77 26.16
N ASP A 34 1.44 -24.95 26.19
CA ASP A 34 1.43 -23.51 26.52
C ASP A 34 2.02 -22.61 25.43
N GLY A 35 2.37 -23.16 24.26
CA GLY A 35 3.09 -22.48 23.17
C GLY A 35 2.39 -22.48 21.81
N GLU A 36 1.08 -22.76 21.73
CA GLU A 36 0.35 -22.94 20.46
C GLU A 36 0.36 -21.66 19.60
N ASN A 37 0.46 -21.82 18.27
CA ASN A 37 0.52 -20.70 17.33
C ASN A 37 -0.62 -20.74 16.30
N THR A 38 -1.62 -19.86 16.42
CA THR A 38 -2.57 -19.63 15.32
C THR A 38 -1.93 -18.74 14.25
N LYS A 39 -1.77 -19.26 13.03
CA LYS A 39 -1.22 -18.54 11.86
C LYS A 39 0.11 -17.81 12.16
N ASN A 40 1.08 -18.56 12.70
CA ASN A 40 2.42 -18.08 13.06
C ASN A 40 2.47 -16.98 14.16
N VAL A 41 1.39 -16.73 14.88
CA VAL A 41 1.33 -15.85 16.07
C VAL A 41 1.00 -16.72 17.29
N ARG A 42 1.69 -16.50 18.42
CA ARG A 42 1.44 -17.27 19.66
C ARG A 42 0.11 -16.83 20.27
N ASP A 43 -0.73 -17.80 20.61
CA ASP A 43 -2.01 -17.61 21.27
C ASP A 43 -1.83 -17.35 22.78
N TRP A 44 -2.65 -16.45 23.36
CA TRP A 44 -2.65 -16.18 24.81
C TRP A 44 -3.51 -17.20 25.57
N LYS A 45 -3.05 -18.45 25.59
CA LYS A 45 -3.72 -19.58 26.27
C LYS A 45 -2.74 -20.68 26.67
N GLU A 46 -3.16 -21.50 27.62
CA GLU A 46 -2.66 -22.87 27.79
C GLU A 46 -3.80 -23.86 27.51
N VAL A 47 -3.46 -25.07 27.07
CA VAL A 47 -4.43 -26.09 26.62
C VAL A 47 -4.09 -27.49 27.10
N PHE A 48 -5.10 -28.36 27.13
CA PHE A 48 -4.95 -29.81 27.29
C PHE A 48 -5.86 -30.53 26.30
N ASP A 49 -5.30 -31.41 25.47
CA ASP A 49 -6.01 -32.15 24.41
C ASP A 49 -6.12 -33.64 24.71
N PHE A 50 -7.31 -34.24 24.52
CA PHE A 50 -7.52 -35.68 24.58
C PHE A 50 -8.54 -36.16 23.53
N LEU A 51 -8.30 -37.32 22.94
CA LEU A 51 -9.19 -38.00 22.00
C LEU A 51 -10.44 -38.54 22.69
N VAL A 52 -11.49 -38.73 21.90
CA VAL A 52 -12.74 -39.41 22.28
C VAL A 52 -12.52 -40.89 22.58
N GLU A 53 -11.82 -41.58 21.68
CA GLU A 53 -11.32 -42.95 21.89
C GLU A 53 -9.93 -42.86 22.55
N ASP A 54 -9.59 -43.73 23.50
CA ASP A 54 -8.29 -43.64 24.20
C ASP A 54 -7.07 -43.84 23.27
N GLU A 55 -7.30 -44.40 22.08
CA GLU A 55 -6.33 -44.51 20.99
C GLU A 55 -6.99 -44.32 19.61
N THR A 56 -6.25 -43.77 18.64
CA THR A 56 -6.65 -43.74 17.22
C THR A 56 -5.44 -43.79 16.29
N LEU A 57 -5.65 -44.00 14.99
CA LEU A 57 -4.59 -43.96 13.96
C LEU A 57 -4.67 -42.69 13.11
N VAL A 58 -3.51 -42.14 12.73
CA VAL A 58 -3.37 -41.05 11.76
C VAL A 58 -2.12 -41.27 10.88
N PRO A 59 -2.02 -40.70 9.67
CA PRO A 59 -0.80 -40.74 8.86
C PRO A 59 0.44 -40.20 9.61
N ALA A 60 1.58 -40.86 9.41
CA ALA A 60 2.87 -40.45 9.98
C ALA A 60 3.40 -39.16 9.31
N SER A 61 3.30 -39.06 7.99
CA SER A 61 3.66 -37.87 7.20
C SER A 61 2.50 -37.36 6.33
N PRO A 62 2.45 -36.05 6.01
CA PRO A 62 1.51 -35.49 5.04
C PRO A 62 1.89 -35.78 3.57
N GLU A 63 3.08 -36.32 3.30
CA GLU A 63 3.53 -36.66 1.94
C GLU A 63 2.54 -37.61 1.24
N PRO A 64 2.18 -37.41 -0.04
CA PRO A 64 1.12 -38.20 -0.69
C PRO A 64 1.40 -39.71 -0.74
N ASP A 65 2.65 -40.10 -1.03
CA ASP A 65 3.04 -41.49 -1.27
C ASP A 65 3.30 -42.29 0.02
N ASP A 66 3.49 -41.61 1.15
CA ASP A 66 3.67 -42.25 2.46
C ASP A 66 2.35 -42.89 2.92
N LYS A 67 2.41 -44.17 3.30
CA LYS A 67 1.27 -44.96 3.77
C LYS A 67 1.43 -45.41 5.23
N GLU A 68 2.47 -44.97 5.93
CA GLU A 68 2.65 -45.29 7.34
C GLU A 68 1.58 -44.59 8.21
N LEU A 69 1.01 -45.35 9.14
CA LEU A 69 0.12 -44.85 10.17
C LEU A 69 0.84 -44.85 11.52
N ARG A 70 0.73 -43.76 12.26
CA ARG A 70 1.12 -43.67 13.66
C ARG A 70 -0.11 -43.76 14.56
N LYS A 71 0.07 -44.41 15.71
CA LYS A 71 -0.92 -44.46 16.78
C LYS A 71 -0.79 -43.23 17.67
N LEU A 72 -1.92 -42.59 17.99
CA LEU A 72 -2.03 -41.58 19.03
C LEU A 72 -2.75 -42.20 20.23
N THR A 73 -2.34 -41.84 21.45
CA THR A 73 -2.90 -42.37 22.70
C THR A 73 -3.04 -41.24 23.73
N ASN A 74 -4.10 -41.23 24.52
CA ASN A 74 -4.35 -40.19 25.53
C ASN A 74 -3.29 -40.16 26.65
N GLN A 75 -2.82 -38.95 27.00
CA GLN A 75 -1.91 -38.70 28.12
C GLN A 75 -2.70 -38.20 29.35
N TRP A 76 -3.20 -39.13 30.17
CA TRP A 76 -3.99 -38.79 31.36
C TRP A 76 -3.12 -38.30 32.53
N PRO A 77 -3.42 -37.14 33.17
CA PRO A 77 -2.70 -36.67 34.34
C PRO A 77 -3.00 -37.50 35.59
N GLN A 78 -2.09 -37.47 36.57
CA GLN A 78 -2.28 -38.15 37.87
C GLN A 78 -3.27 -37.41 38.80
N TYR A 79 -3.44 -36.09 38.61
CA TYR A 79 -4.24 -35.23 39.47
C TYR A 79 -5.15 -34.30 38.66
N PRO A 80 -6.39 -34.04 39.13
CA PRO A 80 -7.08 -34.77 40.20
C PRO A 80 -7.36 -36.24 39.78
N PRO A 81 -7.45 -37.21 40.72
CA PRO A 81 -7.52 -38.64 40.38
C PRO A 81 -8.68 -39.04 39.45
N GLU A 82 -9.81 -38.35 39.55
CA GLU A 82 -11.04 -38.56 38.77
C GLU A 82 -11.04 -37.90 37.37
N PHE A 83 -9.95 -37.24 36.99
CA PHE A 83 -9.86 -36.45 35.76
C PHE A 83 -10.21 -37.28 34.52
N ARG A 84 -9.72 -38.51 34.42
CA ARG A 84 -9.99 -39.42 33.29
C ARG A 84 -11.46 -39.82 33.24
N GLU A 85 -12.03 -40.26 34.36
CA GLU A 85 -13.39 -40.76 34.46
C GLU A 85 -14.41 -39.66 34.12
N VAL A 86 -14.19 -38.43 34.61
CA VAL A 86 -15.05 -37.28 34.31
C VAL A 86 -14.89 -36.83 32.84
N CYS A 87 -13.67 -36.85 32.29
CA CYS A 87 -13.44 -36.60 30.87
C CYS A 87 -14.17 -37.61 29.98
N GLN A 88 -14.08 -38.90 30.31
CA GLN A 88 -14.77 -39.97 29.58
C GLN A 88 -16.30 -39.94 29.79
N GLU A 89 -16.81 -39.53 30.96
CA GLU A 89 -18.25 -39.25 31.20
C GLU A 89 -18.75 -38.11 30.29
N TYR A 90 -18.02 -36.99 30.25
CA TYR A 90 -18.37 -35.83 29.44
C TYR A 90 -18.35 -36.12 27.93
N VAL A 91 -17.29 -36.78 27.44
CA VAL A 91 -17.12 -37.16 26.03
C VAL A 91 -18.33 -37.95 25.51
N ARG A 92 -18.74 -39.02 26.21
CA ARG A 92 -19.88 -39.87 25.80
C ARG A 92 -21.20 -39.11 25.73
N ALA A 93 -21.35 -38.03 26.52
CA ALA A 93 -22.53 -37.19 26.50
C ALA A 93 -22.51 -36.17 25.34
N VAL A 94 -21.38 -35.50 25.11
CA VAL A 94 -21.26 -34.47 24.06
C VAL A 94 -21.13 -35.08 22.65
N GLU A 95 -20.51 -36.25 22.51
CA GLU A 95 -20.49 -37.01 21.25
C GLU A 95 -21.91 -37.40 20.81
N LYS A 96 -22.73 -37.91 21.72
CA LYS A 96 -24.14 -38.24 21.44
C LYS A 96 -24.95 -37.01 21.01
N LEU A 97 -24.60 -35.82 21.52
CA LEU A 97 -25.16 -34.55 21.05
C LEU A 97 -24.63 -34.18 19.66
N ALA A 98 -23.34 -34.36 19.38
CA ALA A 98 -22.72 -34.06 18.09
C ALA A 98 -23.30 -34.92 16.95
N TYR A 99 -23.47 -36.24 17.15
CA TYR A 99 -24.18 -37.11 16.19
C TYR A 99 -25.60 -36.62 15.92
N LYS A 100 -26.36 -36.23 16.95
CA LYS A 100 -27.73 -35.70 16.76
C LYS A 100 -27.74 -34.37 16.01
N LEU A 101 -26.80 -33.47 16.29
CA LEU A 101 -26.67 -32.19 15.56
C LEU A 101 -26.27 -32.43 14.10
N LEU A 102 -25.38 -33.39 13.83
CA LEU A 102 -24.96 -33.73 12.48
C LEU A 102 -26.10 -34.40 11.68
N GLY A 103 -26.96 -35.19 12.31
CA GLY A 103 -28.14 -35.75 11.68
C GLY A 103 -29.22 -34.71 11.36
N LEU A 104 -29.41 -33.70 12.23
CA LEU A 104 -30.26 -32.54 11.93
C LEU A 104 -29.70 -31.71 10.76
N ILE A 105 -28.38 -31.62 10.63
CA ILE A 105 -27.70 -30.99 9.50
C ILE A 105 -27.85 -31.82 8.21
N ALA A 106 -27.83 -33.14 8.29
CA ALA A 106 -28.13 -34.01 7.15
C ALA A 106 -29.57 -33.79 6.64
N LEU A 107 -30.55 -33.76 7.55
CA LEU A 107 -31.94 -33.47 7.23
C LEU A 107 -32.12 -32.07 6.61
N GLY A 108 -31.36 -31.06 7.08
CA GLY A 108 -31.33 -29.71 6.49
C GLY A 108 -30.61 -29.61 5.13
N LEU A 109 -29.88 -30.66 4.73
CA LEU A 109 -29.34 -30.87 3.38
C LEU A 109 -30.25 -31.77 2.53
N ASP A 110 -31.46 -32.07 2.99
CA ASP A 110 -32.42 -32.96 2.33
C ASP A 110 -31.92 -34.42 2.22
N GLN A 111 -31.02 -34.82 3.13
CA GLN A 111 -30.41 -36.14 3.23
C GLN A 111 -30.96 -36.96 4.42
N PRO A 112 -30.81 -38.30 4.43
CA PRO A 112 -31.14 -39.12 5.60
C PRO A 112 -30.39 -38.70 6.88
N GLU A 113 -31.04 -38.78 8.04
CA GLU A 113 -30.46 -38.38 9.35
C GLU A 113 -29.12 -39.08 9.65
N ASN A 114 -28.91 -40.30 9.17
CA ASN A 114 -27.68 -41.07 9.36
C ASN A 114 -26.61 -40.88 8.26
N ARG A 115 -26.81 -39.99 7.26
CA ARG A 115 -26.00 -39.91 6.03
C ARG A 115 -24.50 -39.69 6.27
N PHE A 116 -24.12 -39.05 7.36
CA PHE A 116 -22.72 -38.78 7.71
C PHE A 116 -22.09 -39.83 8.64
N ASN A 117 -22.88 -40.72 9.25
CA ASN A 117 -22.41 -41.56 10.36
C ASN A 117 -21.25 -42.49 9.96
N ASP A 118 -21.24 -42.96 8.71
CA ASP A 118 -20.19 -43.86 8.21
C ASP A 118 -18.81 -43.20 8.15
N TYR A 119 -18.72 -41.86 8.08
CA TYR A 119 -17.46 -41.14 8.14
C TYR A 119 -16.81 -41.08 9.54
N PHE A 120 -17.53 -41.50 10.59
CA PHE A 120 -17.06 -41.49 11.98
C PHE A 120 -16.95 -42.89 12.60
N LYS A 121 -17.23 -43.95 11.82
CA LYS A 121 -16.99 -45.33 12.23
C LYS A 121 -15.51 -45.65 12.24
N ASP A 122 -15.14 -46.62 13.07
CA ASP A 122 -13.87 -47.35 13.04
C ASP A 122 -12.63 -46.43 12.96
N GLN A 123 -12.26 -45.85 14.12
CA GLN A 123 -11.12 -44.94 14.33
C GLN A 123 -11.35 -43.50 13.83
N GLN A 124 -12.39 -42.83 14.37
CA GLN A 124 -12.51 -41.37 14.29
C GLN A 124 -11.29 -40.67 14.93
N THR A 125 -11.04 -39.41 14.56
CA THR A 125 -9.95 -38.61 15.16
C THR A 125 -10.45 -37.49 16.09
N SER A 126 -11.72 -37.51 16.50
CA SER A 126 -12.35 -36.49 17.34
C SER A 126 -11.65 -36.30 18.68
N LEU A 127 -11.58 -35.05 19.15
CA LEU A 127 -10.90 -34.69 20.40
C LEU A 127 -11.64 -33.60 21.17
N VAL A 128 -11.49 -33.60 22.49
CA VAL A 128 -11.83 -32.49 23.38
C VAL A 128 -10.56 -31.74 23.73
N ARG A 129 -10.65 -30.41 23.68
CA ARG A 129 -9.63 -29.50 24.19
C ARG A 129 -10.18 -28.75 25.40
N PHE A 130 -9.42 -28.72 26.48
CA PHE A 130 -9.58 -27.67 27.49
C PHE A 130 -8.71 -26.49 27.09
N ASN A 131 -9.25 -25.27 27.11
CA ASN A 131 -8.48 -24.03 26.97
C ASN A 131 -8.63 -23.22 28.25
N HIS A 132 -7.52 -22.78 28.81
CA HIS A 132 -7.47 -21.76 29.86
C HIS A 132 -6.76 -20.51 29.30
N TYR A 133 -7.43 -19.37 29.42
CA TYR A 133 -6.94 -18.06 29.00
C TYR A 133 -6.67 -17.24 30.27
N PRO A 134 -5.43 -17.16 30.77
CA PRO A 134 -5.11 -16.38 31.97
C PRO A 134 -5.27 -14.87 31.70
N PRO A 135 -5.50 -14.03 32.74
CA PRO A 135 -5.66 -12.59 32.56
C PRO A 135 -4.49 -11.97 31.80
N CYS A 136 -4.78 -11.27 30.72
CA CYS A 136 -3.77 -10.63 29.88
C CYS A 136 -3.54 -9.19 30.34
N PRO A 137 -2.31 -8.78 30.73
CA PRO A 137 -2.03 -7.37 31.08
C PRO A 137 -2.20 -6.39 29.90
N PHE A 138 -2.11 -6.89 28.66
CA PHE A 138 -2.19 -6.08 27.44
C PHE A 138 -3.24 -6.65 26.45
N PRO A 139 -4.53 -6.71 26.84
CA PRO A 139 -5.56 -7.44 26.08
C PRO A 139 -5.91 -6.80 24.72
N HIS A 140 -5.38 -5.60 24.46
CA HIS A 140 -5.48 -4.90 23.18
C HIS A 140 -4.33 -5.23 22.20
N LEU A 141 -3.30 -5.95 22.65
CA LEU A 141 -2.15 -6.39 21.84
C LEU A 141 -2.10 -7.91 21.62
N ALA A 142 -2.95 -8.67 22.32
CA ALA A 142 -2.97 -10.13 22.29
C ALA A 142 -4.37 -10.68 21.98
N LEU A 143 -4.42 -11.87 21.37
CA LEU A 143 -5.63 -12.67 21.24
C LEU A 143 -5.44 -13.97 22.02
N GLY A 144 -6.51 -14.47 22.63
CA GLY A 144 -6.55 -15.80 23.22
C GLY A 144 -6.45 -16.89 22.14
N VAL A 145 -7.09 -16.67 20.99
CA VAL A 145 -6.88 -17.44 19.76
C VAL A 145 -6.94 -16.51 18.55
N GLY A 146 -5.97 -16.61 17.65
CA GLY A 146 -5.98 -15.89 16.37
C GLY A 146 -7.20 -16.21 15.48
N ARG A 147 -7.40 -15.43 14.41
CA ARG A 147 -8.52 -15.62 13.47
C ARG A 147 -8.41 -16.92 12.67
N HIS A 148 -9.37 -17.83 12.79
CA HIS A 148 -9.34 -19.15 12.15
C HIS A 148 -10.74 -19.68 11.82
N LYS A 149 -10.78 -20.84 11.16
CA LYS A 149 -11.96 -21.69 10.92
C LYS A 149 -11.65 -23.07 11.50
N ASP A 150 -12.67 -23.77 11.99
CA ASP A 150 -12.53 -25.13 12.51
C ASP A 150 -12.41 -26.13 11.36
N ALA A 151 -11.39 -26.98 11.44
CA ALA A 151 -11.08 -27.98 10.41
C ALA A 151 -12.07 -29.15 10.33
N GLY A 152 -12.95 -29.30 11.33
CA GLY A 152 -13.80 -30.48 11.51
C GLY A 152 -15.13 -30.44 10.78
N ALA A 153 -16.04 -31.35 11.17
CA ALA A 153 -17.44 -31.29 10.76
C ALA A 153 -18.22 -30.31 11.66
N LEU A 154 -18.07 -30.44 12.98
CA LEU A 154 -18.73 -29.62 13.98
C LEU A 154 -17.81 -29.36 15.17
N THR A 155 -18.02 -28.22 15.84
CA THR A 155 -17.48 -27.97 17.17
C THR A 155 -18.63 -27.70 18.13
N VAL A 156 -18.69 -28.45 19.24
CA VAL A 156 -19.64 -28.24 20.34
C VAL A 156 -18.87 -27.60 21.49
N LEU A 157 -19.05 -26.29 21.66
CA LEU A 157 -18.26 -25.45 22.57
C LEU A 157 -19.03 -25.18 23.87
N ALA A 158 -18.48 -25.68 24.97
CA ALA A 158 -18.76 -25.23 26.33
C ALA A 158 -17.88 -24.02 26.70
N GLN A 159 -18.41 -23.03 27.40
CA GLN A 159 -17.66 -21.89 27.95
C GLN A 159 -18.29 -21.38 29.25
N ASP A 160 -17.52 -20.59 30.00
CA ASP A 160 -17.94 -19.87 31.21
C ASP A 160 -18.74 -18.57 30.94
N ASP A 161 -18.99 -17.79 31.99
CA ASP A 161 -19.68 -16.49 31.97
C ASP A 161 -18.81 -15.30 31.52
N VAL A 162 -17.50 -15.51 31.32
CA VAL A 162 -16.54 -14.43 31.00
C VAL A 162 -16.58 -14.07 29.51
N GLY A 163 -16.86 -15.05 28.64
CA GLY A 163 -17.03 -14.81 27.21
C GLY A 163 -15.74 -14.41 26.50
N GLY A 164 -15.83 -13.70 25.36
CA GLY A 164 -14.67 -13.30 24.56
C GLY A 164 -14.42 -14.13 23.29
N LEU A 165 -15.26 -15.12 22.98
CA LEU A 165 -15.36 -15.63 21.60
C LEU A 165 -15.96 -14.53 20.73
N GLU A 166 -15.36 -14.25 19.58
CA GLU A 166 -15.90 -13.36 18.55
C GLU A 166 -16.03 -14.08 17.21
N VAL A 167 -17.21 -13.98 16.59
CA VAL A 167 -17.52 -14.54 15.26
C VAL A 167 -17.63 -13.42 14.24
N LYS A 168 -17.08 -13.65 13.04
CA LYS A 168 -17.07 -12.64 11.98
C LYS A 168 -18.35 -12.74 11.14
N ARG A 169 -19.14 -11.67 11.12
CA ARG A 169 -20.37 -11.57 10.32
C ARG A 169 -20.05 -11.42 8.83
N LYS A 170 -20.75 -12.18 7.99
CA LYS A 170 -20.49 -12.22 6.54
C LYS A 170 -20.92 -10.96 5.78
N SER A 171 -22.00 -10.30 6.21
CA SER A 171 -22.63 -9.19 5.47
C SER A 171 -21.78 -7.92 5.40
N ASP A 172 -20.88 -7.72 6.36
CA ASP A 172 -20.05 -6.52 6.53
C ASP A 172 -18.62 -6.81 7.01
N GLY A 173 -18.32 -8.04 7.43
CA GLY A 173 -17.00 -8.42 7.95
C GLY A 173 -16.76 -8.06 9.41
N GLU A 174 -17.77 -7.55 10.13
CA GLU A 174 -17.67 -7.11 11.52
C GLU A 174 -17.50 -8.28 12.50
N TRP A 175 -16.80 -8.04 13.61
CA TRP A 175 -16.60 -9.02 14.67
C TRP A 175 -17.69 -8.89 15.73
N ILE A 176 -18.50 -9.93 15.92
CA ILE A 176 -19.57 -9.98 16.92
C ILE A 176 -19.10 -10.80 18.12
N PRO A 177 -19.08 -10.25 19.35
CA PRO A 177 -18.87 -11.04 20.56
C PRO A 177 -20.05 -11.97 20.83
N VAL A 178 -19.76 -13.25 21.09
CA VAL A 178 -20.77 -14.27 21.39
C VAL A 178 -21.08 -14.23 22.89
N THR A 179 -22.24 -13.68 23.23
CA THR A 179 -22.72 -13.55 24.61
C THR A 179 -22.82 -14.91 25.31
N PRO A 180 -22.13 -15.12 26.46
CA PRO A 180 -22.33 -16.29 27.30
C PRO A 180 -23.80 -16.45 27.69
N THR A 181 -24.34 -17.64 27.43
CA THR A 181 -25.73 -17.99 27.74
C THR A 181 -25.72 -19.19 28.68
N PRO A 182 -26.14 -19.04 29.96
CA PRO A 182 -26.09 -20.13 30.94
C PRO A 182 -26.79 -21.40 30.46
N ASN A 183 -26.14 -22.55 30.65
CA ASN A 183 -26.60 -23.88 30.22
C ASN A 183 -26.74 -24.10 28.70
N ALA A 184 -26.23 -23.21 27.86
CA ALA A 184 -26.18 -23.38 26.40
C ALA A 184 -24.80 -23.81 25.91
N TYR A 185 -24.77 -24.66 24.86
CA TYR A 185 -23.58 -24.89 24.05
C TYR A 185 -23.57 -23.95 22.85
N ILE A 186 -22.40 -23.47 22.46
CA ILE A 186 -22.20 -22.79 21.18
C ILE A 186 -21.87 -23.87 20.14
N ILE A 187 -22.59 -23.90 19.02
CA ILE A 187 -22.37 -24.85 17.93
C ILE A 187 -21.72 -24.10 16.77
N ASN A 188 -20.53 -24.53 16.35
CA ASN A 188 -19.88 -24.04 15.13
C ASN A 188 -19.91 -25.12 14.04
N VAL A 189 -20.15 -24.69 12.80
CA VAL A 189 -20.06 -25.55 11.61
C VAL A 189 -18.63 -25.48 11.09
N GLY A 190 -18.00 -26.64 10.92
CA GLY A 190 -16.61 -26.74 10.48
C GLY A 190 -16.45 -26.89 8.96
N ASP A 191 -15.21 -26.76 8.51
CA ASP A 191 -14.78 -26.81 7.11
C ASP A 191 -15.26 -28.08 6.37
N ILE A 192 -15.34 -29.24 7.03
CA ILE A 192 -15.77 -30.49 6.41
C ILE A 192 -17.26 -30.44 6.02
N VAL A 193 -18.12 -29.85 6.84
CA VAL A 193 -19.54 -29.68 6.49
C VAL A 193 -19.71 -28.64 5.39
N GLN A 194 -18.84 -27.62 5.30
CA GLN A 194 -18.82 -26.71 4.14
C GLN A 194 -18.49 -27.45 2.83
N VAL A 195 -17.48 -28.34 2.86
CA VAL A 195 -17.11 -29.15 1.68
C VAL A 195 -18.21 -30.16 1.33
N TRP A 196 -18.69 -30.97 2.29
CA TRP A 196 -19.78 -31.93 2.09
C TRP A 196 -21.04 -31.27 1.52
N SER A 197 -21.43 -30.09 2.02
CA SER A 197 -22.63 -29.38 1.59
C SER A 197 -22.45 -28.54 0.30
N ASN A 198 -21.27 -28.55 -0.33
CA ASN A 198 -20.96 -27.79 -1.54
C ASN A 198 -21.28 -26.28 -1.39
N ASP A 199 -20.85 -25.66 -0.29
CA ASP A 199 -21.19 -24.28 0.14
C ASP A 199 -22.68 -24.02 0.54
N LYS A 200 -23.58 -25.02 0.59
CA LYS A 200 -24.97 -24.84 1.13
C LYS A 200 -24.95 -24.51 2.63
N TYR A 201 -23.95 -25.01 3.35
CA TYR A 201 -23.49 -24.48 4.64
C TYR A 201 -22.03 -24.04 4.52
N GLU A 202 -21.59 -23.14 5.41
CA GLU A 202 -20.24 -22.56 5.39
C GLU A 202 -19.72 -22.42 6.82
N SER A 203 -18.43 -22.69 7.02
CA SER A 203 -17.77 -22.47 8.31
C SER A 203 -17.49 -20.97 8.55
N VAL A 204 -17.50 -20.54 9.81
CA VAL A 204 -17.37 -19.12 10.20
C VAL A 204 -15.95 -18.81 10.65
N GLU A 205 -15.35 -17.73 10.12
CA GLU A 205 -14.09 -17.19 10.66
C GLU A 205 -14.35 -16.60 12.06
N HIS A 206 -13.65 -17.10 13.07
CA HIS A 206 -13.82 -16.69 14.46
C HIS A 206 -12.46 -16.52 15.16
N ARG A 207 -12.45 -15.85 16.32
CA ARG A 207 -11.26 -15.59 17.14
C ARG A 207 -11.64 -15.53 18.62
N VAL A 208 -10.67 -15.54 19.53
CA VAL A 208 -10.93 -15.31 20.96
C VAL A 208 -10.13 -14.09 21.42
N VAL A 209 -10.82 -13.08 21.95
CA VAL A 209 -10.19 -11.95 22.65
C VAL A 209 -9.97 -12.30 24.12
N VAL A 210 -8.97 -11.68 24.75
CA VAL A 210 -8.66 -11.82 26.18
C VAL A 210 -8.98 -10.53 26.92
N ASN A 211 -9.04 -10.60 28.25
CA ASN A 211 -9.26 -9.45 29.14
C ASN A 211 -8.21 -9.44 30.26
N SER A 212 -8.14 -8.34 31.02
CA SER A 212 -7.14 -8.12 32.08
C SER A 212 -7.61 -8.38 33.51
N GLU A 213 -8.87 -8.77 33.71
CA GLU A 213 -9.54 -8.83 35.03
C GLU A 213 -9.85 -10.26 35.48
N LYS A 214 -10.26 -11.13 34.54
CA LYS A 214 -10.66 -12.51 34.79
C LYS A 214 -9.99 -13.46 33.80
N GLU A 215 -9.57 -14.61 34.32
CA GLU A 215 -9.32 -15.81 33.51
C GLU A 215 -10.60 -16.27 32.79
N ARG A 216 -10.44 -17.04 31.71
CA ARG A 216 -11.55 -17.67 30.98
C ARG A 216 -11.25 -19.14 30.73
N PHE A 217 -12.27 -19.99 30.81
CA PHE A 217 -12.22 -21.41 30.47
C PHE A 217 -13.19 -21.74 29.34
N SER A 218 -12.79 -22.65 28.45
CA SER A 218 -13.71 -23.21 27.45
C SER A 218 -13.30 -24.59 26.97
N VAL A 219 -14.31 -25.45 26.78
CA VAL A 219 -14.20 -26.88 26.44
C VAL A 219 -14.88 -27.16 25.09
N PRO A 220 -14.23 -26.87 23.94
CA PRO A 220 -14.66 -27.39 22.64
C PRO A 220 -14.43 -28.90 22.53
N PHE A 221 -15.50 -29.61 22.18
CA PHE A 221 -15.45 -30.91 21.52
C PHE A 221 -15.38 -30.69 20.01
N PHE A 222 -14.32 -31.15 19.36
CA PHE A 222 -14.15 -31.08 17.90
C PHE A 222 -14.49 -32.44 17.28
N PHE A 223 -15.52 -32.46 16.43
CA PHE A 223 -16.01 -33.67 15.78
C PHE A 223 -15.29 -33.87 14.43
N PHE A 224 -14.43 -34.88 14.37
CA PHE A 224 -13.54 -35.18 13.24
C PHE A 224 -13.77 -36.61 12.73
N PRO A 225 -13.88 -36.82 11.41
CA PRO A 225 -14.10 -38.15 10.84
C PRO A 225 -12.86 -39.06 11.01
N ALA A 226 -12.98 -40.32 10.58
CA ALA A 226 -11.87 -41.26 10.57
C ALA A 226 -10.77 -40.85 9.58
N HIS A 227 -9.52 -41.16 9.92
CA HIS A 227 -8.33 -40.67 9.18
C HIS A 227 -8.31 -41.06 7.69
N HIS A 228 -8.97 -42.15 7.34
CA HIS A 228 -9.04 -42.68 5.97
C HIS A 228 -10.08 -41.96 5.09
N VAL A 229 -10.99 -41.16 5.66
CA VAL A 229 -12.09 -40.53 4.93
C VAL A 229 -11.60 -39.55 3.86
N MET A 230 -12.17 -39.69 2.66
CA MET A 230 -12.06 -38.72 1.57
C MET A 230 -13.17 -37.68 1.72
N VAL A 231 -12.79 -36.45 2.02
CA VAL A 231 -13.70 -35.30 2.13
C VAL A 231 -13.89 -34.70 0.74
N LYS A 232 -15.14 -34.68 0.27
CA LYS A 232 -15.57 -34.16 -1.03
C LYS A 232 -17.05 -33.75 -0.97
N PRO A 233 -17.57 -32.94 -1.91
CA PRO A 233 -19.00 -32.66 -1.98
C PRO A 233 -19.85 -33.93 -2.04
N LEU A 234 -21.00 -33.92 -1.33
CA LEU A 234 -21.99 -35.00 -1.45
C LEU A 234 -22.50 -35.06 -2.88
N GLU A 235 -22.44 -36.23 -3.51
CA GLU A 235 -22.86 -36.45 -4.89
C GLU A 235 -24.36 -36.17 -5.05
N GLU A 236 -25.14 -36.41 -3.99
CA GLU A 236 -26.56 -36.13 -3.86
C GLU A 236 -26.93 -34.63 -3.84
N LEU A 237 -25.94 -33.73 -3.77
CA LEU A 237 -26.11 -32.27 -3.79
C LEU A 237 -25.57 -31.62 -5.06
N LEU A 238 -25.13 -32.42 -6.05
CA LEU A 238 -24.56 -31.94 -7.30
C LEU A 238 -25.58 -31.95 -8.44
N SER A 239 -25.50 -30.94 -9.30
CA SER A 239 -26.20 -30.88 -10.60
C SER A 239 -25.36 -30.06 -11.59
N ASP A 240 -25.80 -29.95 -12.84
CA ASP A 240 -25.14 -29.08 -13.83
C ASP A 240 -25.17 -27.59 -13.41
N GLU A 241 -26.20 -27.18 -12.64
CA GLU A 241 -26.32 -25.84 -12.04
C GLU A 241 -25.56 -25.68 -10.71
N ASN A 242 -25.24 -26.77 -10.02
CA ASN A 242 -24.45 -26.78 -8.77
C ASN A 242 -23.31 -27.82 -8.83
N PRO A 243 -22.31 -27.65 -9.71
CA PRO A 243 -21.20 -28.58 -9.84
C PRO A 243 -20.29 -28.60 -8.59
N ALA A 244 -19.40 -29.59 -8.51
CA ALA A 244 -18.51 -29.79 -7.36
C ALA A 244 -17.51 -28.63 -7.19
N LYS A 245 -17.77 -27.74 -6.23
CA LYS A 245 -16.92 -26.59 -5.88
C LYS A 245 -15.65 -26.99 -5.15
N TYR A 246 -15.47 -28.27 -4.81
CA TYR A 246 -14.29 -28.80 -4.15
C TYR A 246 -13.82 -30.11 -4.80
N ARG A 247 -12.50 -30.22 -5.00
CA ARG A 247 -11.80 -31.48 -5.28
C ARG A 247 -11.64 -32.28 -4.00
N GLU A 248 -11.64 -33.60 -4.11
CA GLU A 248 -11.54 -34.49 -2.94
C GLU A 248 -10.16 -34.46 -2.27
N TYR A 249 -10.13 -34.72 -0.96
CA TYR A 249 -8.89 -34.84 -0.19
C TYR A 249 -9.02 -35.79 1.00
N ASN A 250 -7.92 -36.45 1.38
CA ASN A 250 -7.91 -37.31 2.56
C ASN A 250 -7.83 -36.49 3.86
N TRP A 251 -8.73 -36.76 4.82
CA TRP A 251 -8.77 -36.10 6.11
C TRP A 251 -7.49 -36.29 6.93
N GLY A 252 -6.98 -37.52 7.06
CA GLY A 252 -5.79 -37.83 7.85
C GLY A 252 -4.54 -37.05 7.41
N LYS A 253 -4.33 -36.91 6.09
CA LYS A 253 -3.22 -36.13 5.51
C LYS A 253 -3.39 -34.63 5.76
N PHE A 254 -4.62 -34.11 5.66
CA PHE A 254 -4.95 -32.72 5.99
C PHE A 254 -4.70 -32.42 7.48
N TYR A 255 -5.17 -33.29 8.37
CA TYR A 255 -4.94 -33.23 9.81
C TYR A 255 -3.44 -33.29 10.16
N ALA A 256 -2.69 -34.25 9.60
CA ALA A 256 -1.24 -34.39 9.81
C ALA A 256 -0.45 -33.15 9.38
N THR A 257 -0.88 -32.50 8.29
CA THR A 257 -0.30 -31.23 7.82
C THR A 257 -0.53 -30.10 8.82
N ARG A 258 -1.78 -29.90 9.27
CA ARG A 258 -2.15 -28.80 10.19
C ARG A 258 -1.49 -28.96 11.56
N ASN A 259 -1.51 -30.16 12.12
CA ASN A 259 -0.91 -30.48 13.43
C ASN A 259 0.59 -30.10 13.51
N ARG A 260 1.35 -30.27 12.40
CA ARG A 260 2.75 -29.80 12.32
C ARG A 260 2.94 -28.28 12.36
N SER A 261 1.89 -27.48 12.14
CA SER A 261 1.98 -26.00 12.13
C SER A 261 1.77 -25.37 13.51
N ASP A 262 1.05 -26.04 14.40
CA ASP A 262 0.71 -25.52 15.73
C ASP A 262 1.95 -25.34 16.62
N PHE A 263 2.93 -26.25 16.46
CA PHE A 263 4.17 -26.35 17.26
C PHE A 263 5.34 -25.49 16.74
N LYS A 264 5.36 -25.09 15.46
CA LYS A 264 6.48 -24.36 14.85
C LYS A 264 5.98 -23.44 13.74
N LYS A 265 6.45 -22.18 13.76
CA LYS A 265 6.20 -21.23 12.67
C LYS A 265 6.67 -21.81 11.34
N GLN A 266 5.79 -21.83 10.34
CA GLN A 266 6.11 -22.30 8.99
C GLN A 266 6.29 -21.12 8.04
N GLU A 267 7.20 -21.25 7.07
CA GLU A 267 7.46 -20.24 6.04
C GLU A 267 6.41 -20.26 4.91
N VAL A 268 5.57 -21.29 4.90
CA VAL A 268 4.47 -21.55 3.95
C VAL A 268 3.13 -21.42 4.68
N GLU A 269 2.05 -21.10 3.95
CA GLU A 269 0.70 -20.99 4.52
C GLU A 269 0.12 -22.35 4.94
N ASN A 270 -0.48 -22.40 6.14
CA ASN A 270 -1.13 -23.59 6.67
C ASN A 270 -2.26 -24.08 5.75
N ILE A 271 -2.39 -25.40 5.54
CA ILE A 271 -3.39 -25.95 4.62
C ILE A 271 -4.85 -25.67 5.08
N GLN A 272 -5.66 -25.09 4.18
CA GLN A 272 -7.08 -24.79 4.35
C GLN A 272 -7.91 -25.44 3.23
N ILE A 273 -9.23 -25.54 3.38
CA ILE A 273 -10.12 -26.06 2.32
C ILE A 273 -10.12 -25.25 1.02
N HIS A 274 -9.71 -23.98 1.04
CA HIS A 274 -9.65 -23.18 -0.20
C HIS A 274 -8.61 -23.71 -1.19
N HIS A 275 -7.54 -24.39 -0.73
CA HIS A 275 -6.59 -25.10 -1.61
C HIS A 275 -7.23 -26.30 -2.34
N PHE A 276 -8.38 -26.75 -1.85
CA PHE A 276 -9.19 -27.83 -2.44
C PHE A 276 -10.45 -27.30 -3.13
N ARG A 277 -10.67 -25.98 -3.20
CA ARG A 277 -11.76 -25.43 -4.00
C ARG A 277 -11.44 -25.65 -5.47
N SER A 278 -12.36 -26.30 -6.18
CA SER A 278 -12.36 -26.33 -7.64
C SER A 278 -12.45 -24.88 -8.14
N PRO A 279 -11.67 -24.44 -9.14
CA PRO A 279 -11.87 -23.13 -9.74
C PRO A 279 -13.26 -23.08 -10.38
N ALA A 280 -14.17 -22.31 -9.80
CA ALA A 280 -15.44 -21.98 -10.45
C ALA A 280 -15.15 -21.24 -11.77
N MET A 281 -15.97 -21.46 -12.80
CA MET A 281 -15.87 -20.70 -14.05
C MET A 281 -16.19 -19.22 -13.80
N GLY A 282 -15.16 -18.42 -13.49
CA GLY A 282 -15.25 -16.99 -13.24
C GLY A 282 -14.26 -16.45 -12.20
N GLU A 283 -14.01 -17.18 -11.11
CA GLU A 283 -13.22 -16.67 -9.97
C GLU A 283 -11.70 -16.84 -10.16
N VAL A 284 -10.95 -15.75 -9.95
CA VAL A 284 -9.49 -15.71 -9.99
C VAL A 284 -8.92 -15.72 -8.56
N ASP A 285 -7.92 -16.57 -8.33
CA ASP A 285 -7.13 -16.64 -7.09
C ASP A 285 -6.59 -15.23 -6.72
N PRO A 286 -6.85 -14.73 -5.48
CA PRO A 286 -6.40 -13.41 -5.03
C PRO A 286 -4.91 -13.13 -5.22
N ALA A 287 -4.05 -14.16 -5.28
CA ALA A 287 -2.61 -13.98 -5.53
C ALA A 287 -2.30 -13.34 -6.90
N PHE A 288 -3.18 -13.48 -7.90
CA PHE A 288 -3.03 -12.88 -9.23
C PHE A 288 -3.68 -11.50 -9.37
N ILE A 289 -4.53 -11.09 -8.42
CA ILE A 289 -5.30 -9.84 -8.51
C ILE A 289 -4.36 -8.66 -8.35
N GLN A 290 -4.26 -7.85 -9.40
CA GLN A 290 -3.53 -6.59 -9.37
C GLN A 290 -4.22 -5.57 -8.45
N ASP A 291 -3.40 -4.73 -7.83
CA ASP A 291 -3.84 -3.49 -7.17
C ASP A 291 -4.68 -2.62 -8.14
N PRO A 292 -5.72 -1.90 -7.68
CA PRO A 292 -6.55 -1.04 -8.54
C PRO A 292 -5.77 -0.12 -9.50
N ASP A 293 -4.65 0.48 -9.06
CA ASP A 293 -3.81 1.36 -9.89
C ASP A 293 -3.02 0.62 -10.97
N HIS A 294 -3.00 -0.71 -10.91
CA HIS A 294 -2.15 -1.58 -11.73
C HIS A 294 -2.96 -2.52 -12.61
N ARG A 295 -4.28 -2.60 -12.40
CA ARG A 295 -5.19 -3.41 -13.19
C ARG A 295 -5.14 -3.05 -14.69
N PRO A 296 -5.27 -4.05 -15.57
CA PRO A 296 -5.43 -3.82 -16.99
C PRO A 296 -6.71 -3.02 -17.29
N LYS A 297 -6.60 -1.96 -18.10
CA LYS A 297 -7.75 -1.24 -18.64
C LYS A 297 -8.11 -1.87 -19.99
N LEU A 298 -9.35 -2.33 -20.14
CA LEU A 298 -9.81 -3.03 -21.35
C LEU A 298 -10.02 -2.10 -22.57
N SER A 299 -9.85 -0.79 -22.41
CA SER A 299 -10.01 0.22 -23.47
C SER A 299 -8.86 0.14 -24.49
N ILE A 300 -9.16 -0.30 -25.70
CA ILE A 300 -8.17 -0.47 -26.79
C ILE A 300 -7.87 0.89 -27.44
N THR A 301 -6.68 1.43 -27.20
CA THR A 301 -6.15 2.63 -27.88
C THR A 301 -5.21 2.25 -29.02
N GLU A 302 -5.75 1.63 -30.08
CA GLU A 302 -5.00 1.12 -31.25
C GLU A 302 -4.59 2.23 -32.25
N VAL A 303 -4.01 3.33 -31.76
CA VAL A 303 -3.75 4.54 -32.57
C VAL A 303 -2.36 4.54 -33.22
N GLU A 304 -1.31 4.13 -32.52
CA GLU A 304 0.08 4.08 -33.04
C GLU A 304 0.82 2.85 -32.49
N GLY A 305 1.32 1.98 -33.36
CA GLY A 305 2.13 0.81 -32.99
C GLY A 305 3.62 1.14 -32.83
N ILE A 306 4.39 0.21 -32.25
CA ILE A 306 5.86 0.31 -32.23
C ILE A 306 6.43 0.19 -33.66
N PRO A 307 7.58 0.82 -33.98
CA PRO A 307 8.16 0.81 -35.33
C PRO A 307 8.34 -0.59 -35.89
N LEU A 308 8.14 -0.76 -37.20
CA LEU A 308 8.36 -2.00 -37.95
C LEU A 308 9.49 -1.76 -38.95
N ILE A 309 10.52 -2.60 -38.92
CA ILE A 309 11.77 -2.43 -39.70
C ILE A 309 12.02 -3.66 -40.56
N ASP A 310 12.38 -3.45 -41.83
CA ASP A 310 12.69 -4.51 -42.78
C ASP A 310 14.21 -4.75 -42.86
N LEU A 311 14.66 -5.98 -42.57
CA LEU A 311 16.08 -6.34 -42.59
C LEU A 311 16.55 -6.92 -43.94
N THR A 312 15.69 -7.00 -44.95
CA THR A 312 16.05 -7.47 -46.32
C THR A 312 17.32 -6.82 -46.88
N PRO A 313 17.54 -5.48 -46.78
CA PRO A 313 18.73 -4.81 -47.33
C PRO A 313 20.06 -5.17 -46.65
N ILE A 314 20.01 -5.96 -45.58
CA ILE A 314 21.16 -6.35 -44.75
C ILE A 314 21.41 -7.87 -44.83
N ILE A 315 20.39 -8.65 -45.17
CA ILE A 315 20.38 -10.11 -45.04
C ILE A 315 20.32 -10.83 -46.40
N SER A 316 19.81 -10.18 -47.46
CA SER A 316 19.73 -10.81 -48.79
C SER A 316 21.11 -10.93 -49.47
N PRO A 317 21.54 -12.14 -49.89
CA PRO A 317 22.77 -12.31 -50.67
C PRO A 317 22.71 -11.64 -52.05
N ASP A 318 21.52 -11.54 -52.63
CA ASP A 318 21.28 -10.99 -53.97
C ASP A 318 21.10 -9.47 -53.96
N SER A 319 20.90 -8.84 -52.79
CA SER A 319 20.96 -7.38 -52.70
C SER A 319 22.42 -6.93 -52.76
N ILE A 320 22.78 -6.27 -53.88
CA ILE A 320 23.94 -5.36 -53.92
C ILE A 320 23.82 -4.46 -52.69
N SER A 321 24.82 -4.52 -51.81
CA SER A 321 24.82 -3.85 -50.51
C SER A 321 25.00 -2.34 -50.68
N ASP A 322 23.96 -1.65 -51.17
CA ASP A 322 23.91 -0.19 -51.27
C ASP A 322 24.14 0.39 -49.86
N PRO A 323 25.25 1.11 -49.62
CA PRO A 323 25.54 1.68 -48.32
C PRO A 323 24.43 2.59 -47.81
N LYS A 324 23.65 3.22 -48.71
CA LYS A 324 22.50 4.06 -48.36
C LYS A 324 21.33 3.25 -47.80
N ALA A 325 21.08 2.06 -48.34
CA ALA A 325 20.01 1.19 -47.84
C ALA A 325 20.35 0.67 -46.44
N ILE A 326 21.62 0.33 -46.19
CA ILE A 326 22.12 -0.01 -44.85
C ILE A 326 22.04 1.20 -43.92
N GLU A 327 22.45 2.40 -44.36
CA GLU A 327 22.35 3.65 -43.59
C GLU A 327 20.90 3.96 -43.17
N VAL A 328 19.92 3.75 -44.06
CA VAL A 328 18.49 3.92 -43.76
C VAL A 328 18.06 3.00 -42.62
N VAL A 329 18.34 1.69 -42.70
CA VAL A 329 17.92 0.72 -41.66
C VAL A 329 18.67 0.96 -40.34
N VAL A 330 19.95 1.30 -40.39
CA VAL A 330 20.74 1.72 -39.21
C VAL A 330 20.13 2.95 -38.54
N ARG A 331 19.69 3.94 -39.32
CA ARG A 331 19.00 5.14 -38.82
C ARG A 331 17.63 4.82 -38.22
N GLU A 332 16.87 3.91 -38.82
CA GLU A 332 15.57 3.46 -38.31
C GLU A 332 15.71 2.73 -36.97
N ILE A 333 16.66 1.81 -36.84
CA ILE A 333 17.01 1.14 -35.57
C ILE A 333 17.46 2.19 -34.53
N GLY A 334 18.32 3.14 -34.91
CA GLY A 334 18.77 4.22 -34.04
C GLY A 334 17.64 5.13 -33.54
N ASN A 335 16.64 5.39 -34.38
CA ASN A 335 15.43 6.13 -34.01
C ASN A 335 14.55 5.29 -33.07
N ALA A 336 14.27 4.03 -33.41
CA ALA A 336 13.47 3.13 -32.59
C ALA A 336 14.06 2.94 -31.17
N CYS A 337 15.36 2.67 -31.05
CA CYS A 337 16.03 2.51 -29.75
C CYS A 337 15.98 3.78 -28.88
N ARG A 338 16.08 4.96 -29.51
CA ARG A 338 15.99 6.27 -28.84
C ARG A 338 14.56 6.59 -28.41
N ASP A 339 13.63 6.60 -29.34
CA ASP A 339 12.30 7.20 -29.17
C ASP A 339 11.32 6.21 -28.51
N TRP A 340 11.44 4.92 -28.83
CA TRP A 340 10.57 3.86 -28.29
C TRP A 340 11.27 2.89 -27.35
N GLY A 341 12.53 2.53 -27.60
CA GLY A 341 13.21 1.42 -26.94
C GLY A 341 12.69 0.02 -27.34
N PHE A 342 11.69 -0.03 -28.23
CA PHE A 342 10.99 -1.19 -28.74
C PHE A 342 10.77 -1.03 -30.26
N PHE A 343 10.85 -2.11 -31.02
CA PHE A 343 10.46 -2.20 -32.43
C PHE A 343 10.13 -3.65 -32.83
N GLN A 344 9.66 -3.84 -34.06
CA GLN A 344 9.50 -5.14 -34.70
C GLN A 344 10.46 -5.25 -35.89
N VAL A 345 10.96 -6.44 -36.18
CA VAL A 345 11.76 -6.74 -37.37
C VAL A 345 11.13 -7.84 -38.20
N ILE A 346 11.10 -7.65 -39.52
CA ILE A 346 10.70 -8.64 -40.53
C ILE A 346 11.86 -8.95 -41.49
N ASN A 347 11.72 -10.04 -42.25
CA ASN A 347 12.75 -10.53 -43.19
C ASN A 347 14.12 -10.76 -42.53
N HIS A 348 14.07 -11.16 -41.25
CA HIS A 348 15.15 -11.16 -40.27
C HIS A 348 16.08 -12.39 -40.33
N GLY A 349 16.14 -13.10 -41.45
CA GLY A 349 17.05 -14.25 -41.70
C GLY A 349 16.74 -15.57 -40.96
N VAL A 350 16.23 -15.52 -39.71
CA VAL A 350 15.90 -16.71 -38.90
C VAL A 350 14.90 -17.63 -39.64
N VAL A 351 15.27 -18.91 -39.78
CA VAL A 351 14.51 -19.90 -40.54
C VAL A 351 13.19 -20.25 -39.82
N LEU A 352 12.05 -19.96 -40.48
CA LEU A 352 10.70 -20.11 -39.89
C LEU A 352 10.34 -21.55 -39.45
N ASP A 353 10.97 -22.57 -40.03
CA ASP A 353 10.84 -23.97 -39.58
C ASP A 353 11.31 -24.15 -38.11
N LYS A 354 12.40 -23.49 -37.71
CA LYS A 354 12.93 -23.58 -36.34
C LYS A 354 11.97 -22.94 -35.32
N LEU A 355 11.40 -21.78 -35.66
CA LEU A 355 10.39 -21.11 -34.84
C LEU A 355 9.15 -22.01 -34.66
N ARG A 356 8.59 -22.54 -35.74
CA ARG A 356 7.41 -23.44 -35.69
C ARG A 356 7.67 -24.71 -34.88
N LYS A 357 8.89 -25.26 -34.96
CA LYS A 357 9.29 -26.43 -34.16
C LYS A 357 9.33 -26.10 -32.67
N ILE A 358 9.96 -24.99 -32.25
CA ILE A 358 10.00 -24.64 -30.82
C ILE A 358 8.63 -24.24 -30.26
N GLU A 359 7.77 -23.58 -31.05
CA GLU A 359 6.38 -23.33 -30.68
C GLU A 359 5.59 -24.64 -30.48
N THR A 360 5.79 -25.62 -31.37
CA THR A 360 5.16 -26.94 -31.28
C THR A 360 5.66 -27.72 -30.06
N ALA A 361 6.97 -27.73 -29.82
CA ALA A 361 7.59 -28.40 -28.68
C ALA A 361 7.18 -27.75 -27.34
N ALA A 362 7.09 -26.41 -27.29
CA ALA A 362 6.59 -25.68 -26.13
C ALA A 362 5.13 -26.02 -25.83
N ARG A 363 4.25 -26.06 -26.84
CA ARG A 363 2.85 -26.48 -26.67
C ARG A 363 2.73 -27.92 -26.15
N LYS A 364 3.50 -28.86 -26.72
CA LYS A 364 3.59 -30.24 -26.22
C LYS A 364 4.05 -30.31 -24.76
N PHE A 365 5.08 -29.55 -24.38
CA PHE A 365 5.60 -29.51 -23.02
C PHE A 365 4.58 -28.95 -22.02
N PHE A 366 3.99 -27.79 -22.31
CA PHE A 366 3.04 -27.17 -21.38
C PHE A 366 1.71 -27.93 -21.27
N ALA A 367 1.33 -28.73 -22.26
CA ALA A 367 0.20 -29.66 -22.20
C ALA A 367 0.43 -30.90 -21.30
N LEU A 368 1.65 -31.14 -20.79
CA LEU A 368 1.92 -32.25 -19.87
C LEU A 368 1.25 -32.04 -18.50
N PRO A 369 0.95 -33.14 -17.77
CA PRO A 369 0.48 -33.07 -16.39
C PRO A 369 1.41 -32.22 -15.51
N LEU A 370 0.83 -31.52 -14.53
CA LEU A 370 1.56 -30.59 -13.66
C LEU A 370 2.72 -31.26 -12.91
N GLU A 371 2.54 -32.51 -12.48
CA GLU A 371 3.58 -33.26 -11.75
C GLU A 371 4.73 -33.72 -12.67
N GLU A 372 4.47 -33.97 -13.96
CA GLU A 372 5.51 -34.20 -14.97
C GLU A 372 6.36 -32.94 -15.18
N LYS A 373 5.70 -31.78 -15.38
CA LYS A 373 6.38 -30.49 -15.48
C LYS A 373 7.17 -30.15 -14.21
N ARG A 374 6.73 -30.61 -13.04
CA ARG A 374 7.41 -30.38 -11.76
C ARG A 374 8.64 -31.24 -11.49
N LYS A 375 8.90 -32.32 -12.25
CA LYS A 375 10.15 -33.11 -12.13
C LYS A 375 11.40 -32.25 -12.37
N ILE A 376 11.28 -31.26 -13.27
CA ILE A 376 12.33 -30.26 -13.61
C ILE A 376 12.01 -28.88 -13.01
N ARG A 377 11.42 -28.82 -11.81
CA ARG A 377 11.06 -27.55 -11.16
C ARG A 377 12.30 -26.88 -10.56
N ARG A 378 12.56 -25.65 -11.00
CA ARG A 378 13.65 -24.83 -10.47
C ARG A 378 13.48 -24.44 -8.99
N GLY A 379 14.59 -24.19 -8.31
CA GLY A 379 14.66 -23.75 -6.92
C GLY A 379 16.04 -23.18 -6.57
N GLU A 380 16.35 -23.01 -5.27
CA GLU A 380 17.62 -22.41 -4.83
C GLU A 380 18.88 -23.17 -5.31
N LYS A 381 18.78 -24.48 -5.55
CA LYS A 381 19.90 -25.33 -6.02
C LYS A 381 20.05 -25.40 -7.55
N SER A 382 19.02 -25.01 -8.31
CA SER A 382 19.06 -25.00 -9.78
C SER A 382 18.02 -24.00 -10.27
N VAL A 383 18.47 -22.90 -10.85
CA VAL A 383 17.63 -21.73 -11.17
C VAL A 383 17.00 -21.78 -12.58
N LEU A 384 17.22 -22.88 -13.29
CA LEU A 384 16.74 -23.18 -14.65
C LEU A 384 15.74 -24.35 -14.59
N GLY A 385 14.90 -24.50 -15.61
CA GLY A 385 13.78 -25.43 -15.63
C GLY A 385 12.41 -24.76 -15.45
N TYR A 386 11.42 -25.54 -15.02
CA TYR A 386 10.00 -25.20 -14.95
C TYR A 386 9.62 -24.36 -13.71
N TYR A 387 8.65 -23.44 -13.87
CA TYR A 387 8.03 -22.72 -12.75
C TYR A 387 6.60 -22.23 -13.03
N ASP A 388 5.73 -22.33 -12.01
CA ASP A 388 4.29 -22.07 -12.03
C ASP A 388 3.85 -20.88 -11.14
N SER A 389 4.83 -20.17 -10.57
CA SER A 389 4.63 -19.30 -9.40
C SER A 389 5.48 -18.01 -9.45
N GLU A 390 5.80 -17.49 -10.64
CA GLU A 390 6.50 -16.20 -10.75
C GLU A 390 5.69 -15.05 -10.15
N ARG A 391 6.39 -14.05 -9.60
CA ARG A 391 5.79 -12.85 -9.01
C ARG A 391 6.49 -11.59 -9.50
N THR A 392 5.79 -10.76 -10.27
CA THR A 392 6.26 -9.41 -10.61
C THR A 392 5.74 -8.41 -9.58
N LYS A 393 6.67 -7.71 -8.90
CA LYS A 393 6.37 -6.70 -7.85
C LYS A 393 5.43 -7.25 -6.75
N ASN A 394 5.68 -8.49 -6.33
CA ASN A 394 4.96 -9.30 -5.33
C ASN A 394 3.58 -9.87 -5.73
N VAL A 395 2.96 -9.47 -6.85
CA VAL A 395 1.73 -10.11 -7.36
C VAL A 395 2.11 -11.30 -8.23
N ARG A 396 1.33 -12.40 -8.19
CA ARG A 396 1.57 -13.60 -9.02
C ARG A 396 1.25 -13.30 -10.48
N ASP A 397 2.16 -13.68 -11.37
CA ASP A 397 1.98 -13.54 -12.82
C ASP A 397 1.11 -14.69 -13.36
N TRP A 398 0.11 -14.40 -14.19
CA TRP A 398 -0.81 -15.39 -14.79
C TRP A 398 -0.14 -16.12 -15.95
N LYS A 399 0.83 -17.00 -15.62
CA LYS A 399 1.58 -17.82 -16.57
C LYS A 399 2.30 -18.98 -15.89
N GLU A 400 2.78 -19.90 -16.70
CA GLU A 400 3.86 -20.84 -16.38
C GLU A 400 5.04 -20.66 -17.34
N VAL A 401 6.25 -21.04 -16.90
CA VAL A 401 7.49 -20.80 -17.65
C VAL A 401 8.42 -22.02 -17.64
N PHE A 402 9.29 -22.09 -18.65
CA PHE A 402 10.48 -22.94 -18.69
C PHE A 402 11.68 -22.09 -19.10
N ASP A 403 12.71 -22.00 -18.26
CA ASP A 403 13.93 -21.21 -18.47
C ASP A 403 15.14 -22.11 -18.76
N PHE A 404 15.92 -21.80 -19.80
CA PHE A 404 17.19 -22.46 -20.11
C PHE A 404 18.26 -21.46 -20.58
N THR A 405 19.54 -21.80 -20.48
CA THR A 405 20.67 -21.01 -21.01
C THR A 405 21.14 -21.53 -22.36
N VAL A 406 21.70 -20.63 -23.18
CA VAL A 406 22.25 -20.97 -24.50
C VAL A 406 23.61 -21.66 -24.37
N GLU A 407 24.46 -21.21 -23.46
CA GLU A 407 25.69 -21.90 -23.06
C GLU A 407 25.39 -22.95 -21.98
N GLU A 408 26.00 -24.14 -22.08
CA GLU A 408 25.87 -25.21 -21.09
C GLU A 408 27.22 -25.93 -20.87
N PRO A 409 27.84 -25.85 -19.67
CA PRO A 409 27.41 -25.05 -18.52
C PRO A 409 27.57 -23.53 -18.74
N THR A 410 26.65 -22.74 -18.18
CA THR A 410 26.85 -21.29 -18.04
C THR A 410 27.59 -20.99 -16.73
N LEU A 411 28.74 -20.31 -16.80
CA LEU A 411 29.47 -19.83 -15.63
C LEU A 411 28.83 -18.55 -15.06
N VAL A 412 28.69 -18.49 -13.74
CA VAL A 412 28.16 -17.33 -13.00
C VAL A 412 28.86 -17.17 -11.64
N PRO A 413 28.78 -16.01 -10.97
CA PRO A 413 29.28 -15.86 -9.60
C PRO A 413 28.38 -16.60 -8.62
N ALA A 414 28.98 -17.35 -7.69
CA ALA A 414 28.28 -18.18 -6.69
C ALA A 414 27.41 -17.35 -5.73
N SER A 415 27.93 -16.22 -5.25
CA SER A 415 27.20 -15.24 -4.42
C SER A 415 26.98 -13.91 -5.15
N PRO A 416 25.91 -13.15 -4.83
CA PRO A 416 25.78 -11.74 -5.21
C PRO A 416 26.67 -10.79 -4.39
N ASP A 417 27.39 -11.28 -3.37
CA ASP A 417 28.33 -10.49 -2.55
C ASP A 417 29.47 -9.91 -3.43
N PRO A 418 29.80 -8.60 -3.34
CA PRO A 418 30.90 -8.00 -4.12
C PRO A 418 32.30 -8.53 -3.81
N GLU A 419 32.57 -8.99 -2.58
CA GLU A 419 33.90 -9.44 -2.15
C GLU A 419 34.15 -10.91 -2.48
N ASP A 420 33.08 -11.72 -2.57
CA ASP A 420 33.15 -13.10 -3.03
C ASP A 420 33.54 -13.18 -4.51
N LYS A 421 34.44 -14.11 -4.84
CA LYS A 421 34.99 -14.34 -6.18
C LYS A 421 34.84 -15.80 -6.63
N GLU A 422 34.12 -16.62 -5.88
CA GLU A 422 33.77 -17.97 -6.31
C GLU A 422 32.78 -17.92 -7.47
N GLU A 423 32.98 -18.84 -8.42
CA GLU A 423 32.13 -19.04 -9.58
C GLU A 423 31.48 -20.43 -9.50
N THR A 424 30.34 -20.59 -10.15
CA THR A 424 29.57 -21.83 -10.17
C THR A 424 28.93 -22.04 -11.54
N GLU A 425 28.57 -23.28 -11.84
CA GLU A 425 28.07 -23.72 -13.14
C GLU A 425 26.55 -23.92 -13.08
N TRP A 426 25.82 -23.32 -14.03
CA TRP A 426 24.42 -23.60 -14.27
C TRP A 426 24.25 -24.56 -15.45
N TYR A 427 23.48 -25.62 -15.20
CA TYR A 427 23.13 -26.68 -16.16
C TYR A 427 21.62 -26.65 -16.44
N ASN A 428 21.22 -27.02 -17.66
CA ASN A 428 19.83 -26.97 -18.09
C ASN A 428 19.05 -28.20 -17.60
N GLN A 429 17.86 -27.97 -17.05
CA GLN A 429 16.96 -29.05 -16.60
C GLN A 429 16.05 -29.51 -17.74
N TRP A 430 16.59 -30.30 -18.67
CA TRP A 430 15.81 -30.86 -19.78
C TRP A 430 14.81 -31.93 -19.31
N PRO A 431 13.52 -31.87 -19.70
CA PRO A 431 12.54 -32.89 -19.36
C PRO A 431 12.68 -34.12 -20.26
N GLU A 432 12.22 -35.28 -19.77
CA GLU A 432 12.16 -36.53 -20.55
C GLU A 432 11.17 -36.43 -21.73
N HIS A 433 10.12 -35.61 -21.58
CA HIS A 433 9.08 -35.39 -22.59
C HIS A 433 8.80 -33.89 -22.79
N PRO A 434 8.51 -33.43 -24.03
CA PRO A 434 8.69 -34.16 -25.29
C PRO A 434 10.21 -34.29 -25.59
N PRO A 435 10.70 -35.47 -26.03
CA PRO A 435 12.13 -35.74 -26.11
C PRO A 435 12.88 -34.84 -27.10
N GLU A 436 12.20 -34.31 -28.13
CA GLU A 436 12.77 -33.35 -29.07
C GLU A 436 13.00 -31.93 -28.49
N LEU A 437 12.50 -31.63 -27.27
CA LEU A 437 12.52 -30.26 -26.74
C LEU A 437 13.95 -29.70 -26.66
N ARG A 438 14.93 -30.51 -26.24
CA ARG A 438 16.34 -30.09 -26.13
C ARG A 438 16.89 -29.67 -27.49
N GLU A 439 16.87 -30.59 -28.46
CA GLU A 439 17.43 -30.36 -29.80
C GLU A 439 16.77 -29.14 -30.47
N VAL A 440 15.45 -29.03 -30.40
CA VAL A 440 14.68 -27.93 -30.99
C VAL A 440 14.99 -26.59 -30.31
N CYS A 441 15.15 -26.57 -28.98
CA CYS A 441 15.55 -25.37 -28.23
C CYS A 441 16.98 -24.93 -28.58
N GLU A 442 17.93 -25.86 -28.67
CA GLU A 442 19.31 -25.58 -29.07
C GLU A 442 19.41 -25.12 -30.54
N GLU A 443 18.66 -25.72 -31.46
CA GLU A 443 18.60 -25.28 -32.86
C GLU A 443 18.05 -23.86 -33.00
N TYR A 444 16.97 -23.55 -32.28
CA TYR A 444 16.35 -22.24 -32.30
C TYR A 444 17.28 -21.17 -31.69
N ALA A 445 17.97 -21.49 -30.59
CA ALA A 445 18.95 -20.60 -29.96
C ALA A 445 20.02 -20.14 -30.96
N ARG A 446 20.63 -21.09 -31.69
CA ARG A 446 21.69 -20.82 -32.68
C ARG A 446 21.24 -19.93 -33.85
N GLU A 447 19.96 -19.92 -34.22
CA GLU A 447 19.47 -19.02 -35.27
C GLU A 447 19.11 -17.64 -34.72
N VAL A 448 18.47 -17.54 -33.55
CA VAL A 448 18.10 -16.26 -32.94
C VAL A 448 19.34 -15.50 -32.45
N GLU A 449 20.39 -16.19 -32.02
CA GLU A 449 21.68 -15.59 -31.67
C GLU A 449 22.27 -14.76 -32.81
N LYS A 450 22.30 -15.29 -34.04
CA LYS A 450 22.81 -14.59 -35.23
C LYS A 450 22.07 -13.28 -35.45
N LEU A 451 20.74 -13.29 -35.30
CA LEU A 451 19.90 -12.11 -35.38
C LEU A 451 20.20 -11.12 -34.24
N ALA A 452 20.28 -11.60 -33.00
CA ALA A 452 20.56 -10.77 -31.83
C ALA A 452 21.93 -10.06 -31.94
N LEU A 453 22.97 -10.79 -32.34
CA LEU A 453 24.32 -10.24 -32.56
C LEU A 453 24.37 -9.28 -33.74
N LYS A 454 23.65 -9.56 -34.85
CA LYS A 454 23.57 -8.61 -35.99
C LYS A 454 22.82 -7.33 -35.60
N LEU A 455 21.73 -7.43 -34.85
CA LEU A 455 21.01 -6.27 -34.31
C LEU A 455 21.89 -5.44 -33.37
N MET A 456 22.69 -6.08 -32.50
CA MET A 456 23.68 -5.37 -31.67
C MET A 456 24.72 -4.60 -32.52
N GLY A 457 25.12 -5.15 -33.66
CA GLY A 457 26.02 -4.45 -34.60
C GLY A 457 25.38 -3.24 -35.27
N LEU A 458 24.12 -3.36 -35.69
CA LEU A 458 23.35 -2.23 -36.25
C LEU A 458 23.09 -1.14 -35.20
N ILE A 459 22.86 -1.52 -33.94
CA ILE A 459 22.77 -0.62 -32.79
C ILE A 459 24.11 0.10 -32.55
N ALA A 460 25.26 -0.57 -32.73
CA ALA A 460 26.58 0.07 -32.64
C ALA A 460 26.78 1.12 -33.75
N LEU A 461 26.48 0.75 -35.00
CA LEU A 461 26.55 1.67 -36.15
C LEU A 461 25.63 2.88 -35.93
N SER A 462 24.41 2.69 -35.42
CA SER A 462 23.45 3.78 -35.16
C SER A 462 23.85 4.71 -34.01
N LEU A 463 24.81 4.28 -33.18
CA LEU A 463 25.43 5.12 -32.16
C LEU A 463 26.59 5.97 -32.70
N GLY A 464 27.14 5.63 -33.88
CA GLY A 464 28.39 6.17 -34.43
C GLY A 464 29.63 5.32 -34.10
N LEU A 465 29.44 4.05 -33.74
CA LEU A 465 30.51 3.13 -33.30
C LEU A 465 30.77 2.03 -34.35
N PRO A 466 31.94 1.37 -34.34
CA PRO A 466 32.20 0.19 -35.17
C PRO A 466 31.17 -0.92 -34.93
N GLU A 467 30.77 -1.66 -35.98
CA GLU A 467 29.74 -2.70 -35.88
C GLU A 467 30.08 -3.77 -34.82
N ASN A 468 31.34 -4.16 -34.70
CA ASN A 468 31.80 -5.16 -33.72
C ASN A 468 31.97 -4.62 -32.29
N ARG A 469 31.59 -3.37 -31.99
CA ARG A 469 31.98 -2.70 -30.74
C ARG A 469 31.40 -3.33 -29.46
N PHE A 470 30.27 -4.02 -29.54
CA PHE A 470 29.70 -4.76 -28.41
C PHE A 470 30.10 -6.24 -28.36
N SER A 471 30.70 -6.81 -29.42
CA SER A 471 30.87 -8.26 -29.57
C SER A 471 31.70 -8.90 -28.46
N SER A 472 32.67 -8.18 -27.88
CA SER A 472 33.51 -8.66 -26.79
C SER A 472 32.76 -8.85 -25.45
N TYR A 473 31.59 -8.23 -25.27
CA TYR A 473 30.77 -8.40 -24.06
C TYR A 473 29.89 -9.66 -24.09
N PHE A 474 29.80 -10.35 -25.23
CA PHE A 474 28.99 -11.58 -25.41
C PHE A 474 29.84 -12.84 -25.64
N LYS A 475 31.17 -12.73 -25.61
CA LYS A 475 32.02 -13.91 -25.41
C LYS A 475 31.72 -14.49 -24.03
N ASP A 476 31.53 -15.80 -23.92
CA ASP A 476 31.19 -16.49 -22.66
C ASP A 476 29.90 -15.91 -22.02
N GLN A 477 28.88 -15.64 -22.85
CA GLN A 477 27.62 -14.98 -22.50
C GLN A 477 26.77 -15.74 -21.46
N THR A 478 25.96 -15.00 -20.69
CA THR A 478 24.97 -15.57 -19.74
C THR A 478 23.54 -15.54 -20.30
N THR A 479 23.43 -15.68 -21.62
CA THR A 479 22.18 -15.56 -22.38
C THR A 479 21.22 -16.70 -22.06
N SER A 480 19.94 -16.37 -21.90
CA SER A 480 18.89 -17.34 -21.58
C SER A 480 17.65 -17.14 -22.44
N ILE A 481 16.97 -18.24 -22.70
CA ILE A 481 15.70 -18.30 -23.43
C ILE A 481 14.63 -18.79 -22.46
N ARG A 482 13.43 -18.23 -22.60
CA ARG A 482 12.29 -18.60 -21.76
C ARG A 482 11.09 -18.94 -22.63
N LEU A 483 10.56 -20.14 -22.48
CA LEU A 483 9.23 -20.47 -22.98
C LEU A 483 8.23 -19.94 -21.94
N ASN A 484 7.26 -19.12 -22.35
CA ASN A 484 6.15 -18.68 -21.49
C ASN A 484 4.83 -19.20 -22.08
N HIS A 485 4.00 -19.83 -21.25
CA HIS A 485 2.62 -20.16 -21.57
C HIS A 485 1.68 -19.38 -20.64
N TYR A 486 0.69 -18.71 -21.21
CA TYR A 486 -0.35 -17.95 -20.50
C TYR A 486 -1.70 -18.63 -20.77
N PRO A 487 -2.24 -19.41 -19.82
CA PRO A 487 -3.57 -20.00 -19.95
C PRO A 487 -4.65 -18.91 -20.07
N ALA A 488 -5.81 -19.26 -20.67
CA ALA A 488 -6.96 -18.37 -20.65
C ALA A 488 -7.35 -17.98 -19.20
N CYS A 489 -7.62 -16.70 -18.98
CA CYS A 489 -7.89 -16.12 -17.67
C CYS A 489 -9.38 -15.76 -17.54
N PRO A 490 -10.11 -16.26 -16.52
CA PRO A 490 -11.54 -15.99 -16.39
C PRO A 490 -11.87 -14.58 -15.86
N SER A 491 -10.87 -13.80 -15.40
CA SER A 491 -11.02 -12.38 -15.09
C SER A 491 -9.80 -11.57 -15.58
N PRO A 492 -9.65 -11.36 -16.90
CA PRO A 492 -8.50 -10.67 -17.49
C PRO A 492 -8.45 -9.17 -17.14
N GLN A 493 -9.52 -8.61 -16.55
CA GLN A 493 -9.58 -7.27 -15.96
C GLN A 493 -8.92 -7.18 -14.56
N LEU A 494 -8.58 -8.32 -13.94
CA LEU A 494 -7.99 -8.38 -12.59
C LEU A 494 -6.52 -8.82 -12.60
N ALA A 495 -6.12 -9.70 -13.53
CA ALA A 495 -4.79 -10.31 -13.58
C ALA A 495 -3.91 -9.75 -14.72
N LEU A 496 -2.59 -9.97 -14.62
CA LEU A 496 -1.64 -9.76 -15.73
C LEU A 496 -0.85 -11.04 -15.95
N GLY A 497 -0.50 -11.32 -17.21
CA GLY A 497 0.36 -12.44 -17.59
C GLY A 497 1.82 -12.20 -17.20
N VAL A 498 2.27 -10.94 -17.25
CA VAL A 498 3.46 -10.45 -16.54
C VAL A 498 3.19 -9.02 -16.08
N GLY A 499 3.47 -8.72 -14.81
CA GLY A 499 3.42 -7.35 -14.27
C GLY A 499 4.40 -6.38 -14.95
N ARG A 500 4.30 -5.09 -14.59
CA ARG A 500 5.13 -4.03 -15.20
C ARG A 500 6.61 -4.12 -14.79
N HIS A 501 7.51 -4.32 -15.75
CA HIS A 501 8.95 -4.55 -15.52
C HIS A 501 9.84 -4.01 -16.64
N LYS A 502 11.17 -4.13 -16.46
CA LYS A 502 12.23 -3.83 -17.44
C LYS A 502 13.22 -4.99 -17.51
N ASP A 503 13.76 -5.23 -18.70
CA ASP A 503 14.77 -6.26 -18.93
C ASP A 503 16.16 -5.79 -18.48
N GLY A 504 16.88 -6.66 -17.77
CA GLY A 504 18.23 -6.36 -17.27
C GLY A 504 19.33 -6.41 -18.34
N GLY A 505 19.16 -7.28 -19.35
CA GLY A 505 20.16 -7.65 -20.34
C GLY A 505 20.55 -6.53 -21.31
N ALA A 506 21.16 -6.91 -22.43
CA ALA A 506 21.49 -5.98 -23.51
C ALA A 506 20.31 -5.80 -24.46
N LEU A 507 19.76 -6.92 -24.97
CA LEU A 507 18.73 -6.94 -26.00
C LEU A 507 17.80 -8.15 -25.78
N THR A 508 16.50 -7.94 -25.89
CA THR A 508 15.51 -9.02 -25.90
C THR A 508 15.01 -9.21 -27.33
N VAL A 509 14.96 -10.45 -27.80
CA VAL A 509 14.42 -10.86 -29.11
C VAL A 509 13.25 -11.80 -28.86
N LEU A 510 12.03 -11.32 -29.07
CA LEU A 510 10.78 -11.93 -28.62
C LEU A 510 9.94 -12.42 -29.81
N ALA A 511 9.77 -13.74 -29.90
CA ALA A 511 8.70 -14.35 -30.69
C ALA A 511 7.39 -14.39 -29.87
N GLN A 512 6.25 -14.18 -30.53
CA GLN A 512 4.91 -14.37 -29.96
C GLN A 512 3.96 -14.93 -31.01
N ASP A 513 2.88 -15.55 -30.54
CA ASP A 513 1.80 -16.03 -31.40
C ASP A 513 0.83 -14.91 -31.83
N ASP A 514 -0.26 -15.32 -32.48
CA ASP A 514 -1.32 -14.46 -33.03
C ASP A 514 -2.24 -13.82 -31.97
N VAL A 515 -2.11 -14.16 -30.68
CA VAL A 515 -2.96 -13.64 -29.60
C VAL A 515 -2.52 -12.25 -29.14
N GLY A 516 -1.21 -11.97 -29.22
CA GLY A 516 -0.64 -10.68 -28.80
C GLY A 516 -0.86 -10.38 -27.30
N GLY A 517 -0.93 -9.11 -26.93
CA GLY A 517 -1.17 -8.70 -25.54
C GLY A 517 0.06 -8.23 -24.76
N LEU A 518 1.24 -8.17 -25.39
CA LEU A 518 2.33 -7.32 -24.89
C LEU A 518 1.87 -5.85 -24.91
N GLU A 519 2.12 -5.11 -23.84
CA GLU A 519 1.95 -3.66 -23.77
C GLU A 519 3.25 -2.96 -23.38
N VAL A 520 3.61 -1.91 -24.11
CA VAL A 520 4.83 -1.11 -23.95
C VAL A 520 4.45 0.28 -23.46
N ARG A 521 5.16 0.80 -22.45
CA ARG A 521 4.91 2.14 -21.91
C ARG A 521 5.63 3.22 -22.71
N ARG A 522 4.89 3.98 -23.52
CA ARG A 522 5.42 5.02 -24.41
C ARG A 522 6.11 6.15 -23.62
N LYS A 523 7.29 6.59 -24.10
CA LYS A 523 8.16 7.55 -23.38
C LYS A 523 7.62 8.98 -23.35
N THR A 524 6.84 9.40 -24.35
CA THR A 524 6.42 10.80 -24.54
C THR A 524 5.31 11.24 -23.59
N ASP A 525 4.32 10.37 -23.37
CA ASP A 525 3.11 10.60 -22.57
C ASP A 525 2.96 9.62 -21.38
N GLY A 526 3.73 8.53 -21.36
CA GLY A 526 3.63 7.49 -20.34
C GLY A 526 2.49 6.48 -20.55
N ALA A 527 1.82 6.53 -21.70
CA ALA A 527 0.67 5.67 -22.03
C ALA A 527 1.09 4.21 -22.29
N TRP A 528 0.16 3.28 -22.07
CA TRP A 528 0.33 1.85 -22.41
C TRP A 528 -0.15 1.59 -23.83
N ILE A 529 0.74 1.09 -24.68
CA ILE A 529 0.50 0.82 -26.10
C ILE A 529 0.54 -0.70 -26.34
N ARG A 530 -0.56 -1.28 -26.85
CA ARG A 530 -0.63 -2.71 -27.18
C ARG A 530 0.16 -3.00 -28.46
N VAL A 531 1.09 -3.96 -28.38
CA VAL A 531 1.88 -4.40 -29.54
C VAL A 531 1.08 -5.43 -30.34
N LYS A 532 0.63 -5.01 -31.52
CA LYS A 532 -0.09 -5.86 -32.48
C LYS A 532 0.82 -6.98 -33.00
N PRO A 533 0.39 -8.26 -33.01
CA PRO A 533 1.12 -9.34 -33.67
C PRO A 533 1.32 -9.05 -35.16
N THR A 534 2.57 -9.14 -35.62
CA THR A 534 2.93 -9.09 -37.04
C THR A 534 3.42 -10.49 -37.44
N PRO A 535 2.80 -11.17 -38.43
CA PRO A 535 3.22 -12.51 -38.82
C PRO A 535 4.68 -12.57 -39.27
N ASN A 536 5.42 -13.59 -38.80
CA ASN A 536 6.86 -13.76 -39.08
C ASN A 536 7.72 -12.53 -38.69
N ALA A 537 7.40 -11.88 -37.58
CA ALA A 537 8.19 -10.79 -37.03
C ALA A 537 8.69 -11.11 -35.62
N TYR A 538 9.89 -10.61 -35.28
CA TYR A 538 10.38 -10.57 -33.90
C TYR A 538 10.16 -9.18 -33.31
N ILE A 539 9.69 -9.12 -32.06
CA ILE A 539 9.70 -7.90 -31.26
C ILE A 539 11.08 -7.78 -30.62
N ILE A 540 11.70 -6.61 -30.77
CA ILE A 540 13.04 -6.29 -30.26
C ILE A 540 12.90 -5.18 -29.21
N ASN A 541 13.56 -5.32 -28.06
CA ASN A 541 13.71 -4.23 -27.11
C ASN A 541 15.10 -4.15 -26.48
N VAL A 542 15.53 -2.92 -26.21
CA VAL A 542 16.81 -2.66 -25.52
C VAL A 542 16.63 -2.83 -24.01
N GLY A 543 17.57 -3.53 -23.38
CA GLY A 543 17.60 -3.74 -21.93
C GLY A 543 18.41 -2.69 -21.19
N ASP A 544 18.38 -2.78 -19.86
CA ASP A 544 19.05 -1.87 -18.93
C ASP A 544 20.57 -1.76 -19.20
N SER A 545 21.23 -2.82 -19.67
CA SER A 545 22.67 -2.79 -20.00
C SER A 545 22.97 -1.87 -21.18
N ILE A 546 22.10 -1.83 -22.22
CA ILE A 546 22.21 -0.86 -23.32
C ILE A 546 21.92 0.56 -22.84
N GLN A 547 20.98 0.76 -21.93
CA GLN A 547 20.74 2.10 -21.35
C GLN A 547 21.99 2.63 -20.62
N VAL A 548 22.70 1.78 -19.87
CA VAL A 548 23.92 2.18 -19.16
C VAL A 548 25.08 2.40 -20.13
N TRP A 549 25.36 1.45 -21.04
CA TRP A 549 26.42 1.59 -22.05
C TRP A 549 26.25 2.87 -22.89
N THR A 550 25.02 3.19 -23.31
CA THR A 550 24.73 4.36 -24.16
C THR A 550 24.53 5.67 -23.38
N ASN A 551 24.81 5.70 -22.08
CA ASN A 551 24.66 6.88 -21.22
C ASN A 551 23.25 7.53 -21.30
N GLU A 552 22.21 6.69 -21.40
CA GLU A 552 20.80 7.03 -21.62
C GLU A 552 20.43 7.59 -23.02
N LYS A 553 21.33 7.54 -24.02
CA LYS A 553 21.02 7.88 -25.42
C LYS A 553 19.96 6.92 -26.00
N TYR A 554 20.05 5.63 -25.65
CA TYR A 554 18.94 4.68 -25.74
C TYR A 554 18.46 4.32 -24.33
N GLN A 555 17.20 3.93 -24.20
CA GLN A 555 16.58 3.70 -22.88
C GLN A 555 15.69 2.46 -22.89
N SER A 556 15.90 1.62 -21.88
CA SER A 556 15.10 0.46 -21.52
C SER A 556 13.70 0.91 -21.07
N VAL A 557 12.65 0.21 -21.49
CA VAL A 557 11.26 0.66 -21.30
C VAL A 557 10.43 -0.31 -20.47
N GLU A 558 9.60 0.27 -19.61
CA GLU A 558 8.67 -0.48 -18.78
C GLU A 558 7.59 -1.12 -19.66
N HIS A 559 7.43 -2.43 -19.58
CA HIS A 559 6.46 -3.20 -20.37
C HIS A 559 5.73 -4.22 -19.48
N ARG A 560 4.57 -4.72 -19.93
CA ARG A 560 3.73 -5.72 -19.23
C ARG A 560 3.05 -6.66 -20.23
N VAL A 561 2.51 -7.79 -19.77
CA VAL A 561 1.74 -8.71 -20.62
C VAL A 561 0.32 -8.86 -20.10
N MET A 562 -0.64 -8.59 -20.96
CA MET A 562 -2.08 -8.75 -20.75
C MET A 562 -2.49 -10.22 -20.96
N VAL A 563 -3.51 -10.65 -20.24
CA VAL A 563 -4.20 -11.93 -20.48
C VAL A 563 -5.58 -11.70 -21.09
N ASN A 564 -6.20 -12.78 -21.58
CA ASN A 564 -7.53 -12.78 -22.18
C ASN A 564 -8.29 -14.05 -21.72
N SER A 565 -9.61 -14.07 -21.91
CA SER A 565 -10.50 -15.15 -21.46
C SER A 565 -10.81 -16.24 -22.51
N GLU A 566 -10.28 -16.11 -23.73
CA GLU A 566 -10.73 -16.88 -24.90
C GLU A 566 -9.69 -17.92 -25.37
N LYS A 567 -8.40 -17.54 -25.37
CA LYS A 567 -7.34 -18.31 -26.02
C LYS A 567 -6.01 -18.23 -25.25
N GLU A 568 -5.40 -19.39 -25.04
CA GLU A 568 -4.02 -19.53 -24.54
C GLU A 568 -3.00 -18.80 -25.41
N ARG A 569 -2.02 -18.14 -24.79
CA ARG A 569 -0.94 -17.41 -25.47
C ARG A 569 0.41 -18.08 -25.19
N PHE A 570 1.31 -18.05 -26.18
CA PHE A 570 2.70 -18.47 -26.08
C PHE A 570 3.64 -17.33 -26.50
N SER A 571 4.80 -17.24 -25.84
CA SER A 571 5.87 -16.35 -26.31
C SER A 571 7.26 -16.77 -25.82
N ILE A 572 8.24 -16.59 -26.71
CA ILE A 572 9.61 -17.07 -26.57
C ILE A 572 10.60 -15.89 -26.66
N PRO A 573 10.81 -15.13 -25.57
CA PRO A 573 11.93 -14.21 -25.45
C PRO A 573 13.28 -14.94 -25.33
N TYR A 574 14.21 -14.50 -26.17
CA TYR A 574 15.65 -14.70 -26.08
C TYR A 574 16.25 -13.45 -25.42
N PHE A 575 16.86 -13.59 -24.24
CA PHE A 575 17.46 -12.50 -23.48
C PHE A 575 18.98 -12.48 -23.68
N LEU A 576 19.47 -11.68 -24.63
CA LEU A 576 20.90 -11.52 -24.90
C LEU A 576 21.57 -10.81 -23.71
N ASN A 577 22.38 -11.55 -22.97
CA ASN A 577 23.02 -11.10 -21.73
C ASN A 577 24.55 -11.12 -21.87
N PRO A 578 25.27 -10.15 -21.29
CA PRO A 578 26.73 -10.17 -21.28
C PRO A 578 27.35 -11.39 -20.56
N SER A 579 28.66 -11.60 -20.71
CA SER A 579 29.44 -12.50 -19.85
C SER A 579 29.33 -12.09 -18.38
N HIS A 580 29.40 -13.05 -17.44
CA HIS A 580 29.32 -12.76 -16.01
C HIS A 580 30.39 -11.79 -15.50
N TYR A 581 31.60 -11.89 -16.05
CA TYR A 581 32.73 -10.99 -15.77
C TYR A 581 32.59 -9.58 -16.37
N THR A 582 31.58 -9.31 -17.22
CA THR A 582 31.43 -8.00 -17.85
C THR A 582 31.11 -6.91 -16.82
N ILE A 583 31.90 -5.83 -16.86
CA ILE A 583 31.65 -4.60 -16.10
C ILE A 583 30.82 -3.62 -16.94
N ILE A 584 29.57 -3.41 -16.54
CA ILE A 584 28.64 -2.48 -17.19
C ILE A 584 28.94 -1.07 -16.71
N LYS A 585 29.29 -0.19 -17.64
CA LYS A 585 29.57 1.25 -17.44
C LYS A 585 29.22 2.02 -18.73
N PRO A 586 29.02 3.35 -18.69
CA PRO A 586 28.93 4.14 -19.93
C PRO A 586 30.16 3.95 -20.81
N LEU A 587 29.94 3.82 -22.12
CA LEU A 587 31.01 3.70 -23.10
C LEU A 587 31.81 5.01 -23.19
N GLU A 588 33.13 4.89 -23.30
CA GLU A 588 34.07 6.03 -23.31
C GLU A 588 33.90 6.87 -24.58
N GLU A 589 33.45 6.24 -25.66
CA GLU A 589 33.13 6.85 -26.96
C GLU A 589 31.79 7.64 -26.96
N LEU A 590 30.96 7.47 -25.93
CA LEU A 590 29.64 8.11 -25.82
C LEU A 590 29.55 9.11 -24.66
N ILE A 591 30.67 9.37 -23.98
CA ILE A 591 30.81 10.40 -22.95
C ILE A 591 31.82 11.47 -23.41
N ASN A 592 31.61 12.70 -22.99
CA ASN A 592 32.51 13.82 -23.23
C ASN A 592 32.27 14.89 -22.15
N GLU A 593 32.95 16.04 -22.25
CA GLU A 593 32.83 17.14 -21.29
C GLU A 593 31.38 17.65 -21.14
N GLN A 594 30.57 17.55 -22.20
CA GLN A 594 29.16 17.97 -22.24
C GLN A 594 28.17 16.85 -21.86
N ASN A 595 28.58 15.58 -21.93
CA ASN A 595 27.79 14.39 -21.60
C ASN A 595 28.59 13.45 -20.68
N LEU A 596 28.80 13.87 -19.43
CA LEU A 596 29.53 13.09 -18.42
C LEU A 596 28.86 11.72 -18.15
N ALA A 597 29.67 10.76 -17.71
CA ALA A 597 29.21 9.40 -17.37
C ALA A 597 28.16 9.39 -16.24
N LYS A 598 26.90 9.11 -16.56
CA LYS A 598 25.76 9.13 -15.63
C LYS A 598 25.64 7.90 -14.74
N TYR A 599 26.47 6.88 -14.93
CA TYR A 599 26.46 5.65 -14.14
C TYR A 599 27.84 5.30 -13.58
N ARG A 600 27.84 4.65 -12.42
CA ARG A 600 28.98 3.97 -11.80
C ARG A 600 29.11 2.57 -12.43
N PRO A 601 30.34 2.04 -12.60
CA PRO A 601 30.53 0.66 -13.06
C PRO A 601 29.92 -0.37 -12.10
N TYR A 602 29.40 -1.48 -12.64
CA TYR A 602 28.95 -2.64 -11.85
C TYR A 602 29.19 -3.97 -12.59
N SER A 603 29.32 -5.08 -11.86
CA SER A 603 29.43 -6.42 -12.46
C SER A 603 28.06 -6.92 -12.93
N TRP A 604 27.97 -7.36 -14.19
CA TRP A 604 26.78 -8.00 -14.75
C TRP A 604 26.45 -9.29 -13.99
N GLY A 605 27.41 -10.19 -13.80
CA GLY A 605 27.20 -11.47 -13.12
C GLY A 605 26.62 -11.30 -11.71
N LYS A 606 27.19 -10.40 -10.89
CA LYS A 606 26.68 -10.14 -9.53
C LYS A 606 25.26 -9.55 -9.54
N PHE A 607 24.96 -8.65 -10.49
CA PHE A 607 23.61 -8.10 -10.70
C PHE A 607 22.60 -9.17 -11.11
N MET A 608 23.00 -10.09 -12.01
CA MET A 608 22.18 -11.21 -12.47
C MET A 608 21.92 -12.22 -11.35
N THR A 609 22.96 -12.69 -10.64
CA THR A 609 22.82 -13.64 -9.51
C THR A 609 21.91 -13.06 -8.42
N ASN A 610 22.06 -11.77 -8.08
CA ASN A 610 21.19 -11.10 -7.11
C ASN A 610 19.71 -11.13 -7.55
N ARG A 611 19.42 -10.75 -8.80
CA ARG A 611 18.04 -10.77 -9.35
C ARG A 611 17.47 -12.19 -9.46
N LYS A 612 18.25 -13.19 -9.85
CA LYS A 612 17.80 -14.60 -9.91
C LYS A 612 17.50 -15.17 -8.51
N LEU A 613 18.32 -14.87 -7.49
CA LEU A 613 18.07 -15.31 -6.10
C LEU A 613 16.83 -14.65 -5.48
N SER A 614 16.56 -13.37 -5.79
CA SER A 614 15.39 -12.65 -5.27
C SER A 614 14.03 -13.21 -5.72
N ASN A 615 14.02 -14.10 -6.72
CA ASN A 615 12.82 -14.85 -7.13
C ASN A 615 12.43 -15.97 -6.16
N PHE A 616 13.39 -16.48 -5.37
CA PHE A 616 13.19 -17.58 -4.43
C PHE A 616 13.12 -17.10 -2.98
N LYS A 617 13.96 -16.12 -2.63
CA LYS A 617 14.05 -15.58 -1.27
C LYS A 617 13.57 -14.13 -1.21
N LYS A 618 12.53 -13.86 -0.42
CA LYS A 618 12.07 -12.49 -0.17
C LYS A 618 13.18 -11.71 0.57
N LEU A 619 13.74 -10.71 -0.11
CA LEU A 619 14.73 -9.82 0.48
C LEU A 619 14.04 -8.72 1.30
N ASN A 620 14.68 -8.27 2.39
CA ASN A 620 14.22 -7.15 3.21
C ASN A 620 14.65 -5.78 2.64
N VAL A 621 15.06 -5.74 1.37
CA VAL A 621 15.59 -4.57 0.64
C VAL A 621 15.05 -4.60 -0.81
N GLU A 622 15.10 -3.47 -1.51
CA GLU A 622 14.68 -3.43 -2.92
C GLU A 622 15.60 -4.29 -3.81
N ASN A 623 14.99 -5.09 -4.72
CA ASN A 623 15.72 -5.86 -5.72
C ASN A 623 16.60 -4.96 -6.58
N ILE A 624 17.85 -5.33 -6.82
CA ILE A 624 18.84 -4.44 -7.43
C ILE A 624 18.45 -3.97 -8.86
N GLN A 625 18.37 -2.63 -9.04
CA GLN A 625 18.09 -1.97 -10.32
C GLN A 625 19.25 -1.05 -10.73
N ILE A 626 19.34 -0.69 -12.02
CA ILE A 626 20.40 0.21 -12.52
C ILE A 626 20.37 1.62 -11.93
N HIS A 627 19.25 2.06 -11.35
CA HIS A 627 19.15 3.38 -10.74
C HIS A 627 20.06 3.51 -9.50
N HIS A 628 20.34 2.41 -8.77
CA HIS A 628 21.31 2.38 -7.67
C HIS A 628 22.73 2.75 -8.12
N PHE A 629 23.06 2.48 -9.38
CA PHE A 629 24.38 2.79 -9.95
C PHE A 629 24.45 4.18 -10.59
N ARG A 630 23.34 4.92 -10.74
CA ARG A 630 23.37 6.28 -11.32
C ARG A 630 24.27 7.20 -10.47
N ARG A 631 25.16 7.97 -11.12
CA ARG A 631 26.00 8.97 -10.44
C ARG A 631 25.13 10.15 -10.03
N LYS A 632 25.40 10.69 -8.85
CA LYS A 632 25.01 12.06 -8.48
C LYS A 632 26.08 13.00 -9.07
N THR A 633 25.65 14.11 -9.68
CA THR A 633 26.52 14.97 -10.50
C THR A 633 26.93 16.23 -9.74
N ASP A 634 27.79 16.07 -8.72
CA ASP A 634 28.16 17.12 -7.76
C ASP A 634 29.70 17.28 -7.65
N GLY A 635 30.23 18.39 -8.19
CA GLY A 635 31.55 19.06 -7.99
C GLY A 635 32.86 18.33 -7.62
N GLU A 636 33.91 18.50 -8.44
CA GLU A 636 35.33 18.41 -8.02
C GLU A 636 35.90 19.76 -7.50
N TRP A 637 37.01 19.72 -6.76
CA TRP A 637 37.52 20.86 -5.97
C TRP A 637 38.94 21.32 -6.34
N ILE A 638 39.08 22.55 -6.85
CA ILE A 638 40.38 23.15 -7.24
C ILE A 638 41.04 23.89 -6.06
N ARG A 639 42.37 23.79 -5.92
CA ARG A 639 43.15 24.41 -4.82
C ARG A 639 43.86 25.70 -5.26
N VAL A 640 43.36 26.85 -4.80
CA VAL A 640 43.98 28.16 -5.01
C VAL A 640 45.35 28.25 -4.30
N LYS A 641 46.39 28.73 -5.00
CA LYS A 641 47.73 28.97 -4.43
C LYS A 641 47.79 30.33 -3.71
N PRO A 642 48.50 30.45 -2.56
CA PRO A 642 48.63 31.73 -1.86
C PRO A 642 49.65 32.65 -2.54
N THR A 643 49.18 33.79 -3.03
CA THR A 643 50.04 34.87 -3.55
C THR A 643 50.19 35.96 -2.49
N PRO A 644 51.42 36.37 -2.08
CA PRO A 644 51.62 37.45 -1.11
C PRO A 644 50.95 38.75 -1.55
N ASN A 645 50.37 39.49 -0.59
CA ASN A 645 49.70 40.78 -0.78
C ASN A 645 48.49 40.80 -1.75
N ALA A 646 48.04 39.64 -2.23
CA ALA A 646 46.85 39.53 -3.10
C ALA A 646 45.59 39.14 -2.31
N TYR A 647 44.46 39.74 -2.67
CA TYR A 647 43.14 39.33 -2.19
C TYR A 647 42.54 38.27 -3.12
N VAL A 648 41.92 37.23 -2.54
CA VAL A 648 41.07 36.30 -3.30
C VAL A 648 39.65 36.87 -3.34
N ILE A 649 39.18 37.21 -4.52
CA ILE A 649 37.83 37.75 -4.76
C ILE A 649 36.92 36.60 -5.21
N ASN A 650 35.73 36.51 -4.61
CA ASN A 650 34.71 35.51 -4.97
C ASN A 650 33.44 36.22 -5.46
N VAL A 651 32.94 35.84 -6.63
CA VAL A 651 31.60 36.23 -7.11
C VAL A 651 30.56 35.51 -6.26
N GLY A 652 29.57 36.23 -5.75
CA GLY A 652 28.48 35.66 -4.95
C GLY A 652 27.19 35.47 -5.75
N ASP A 653 26.34 34.56 -5.27
CA ASP A 653 25.09 34.12 -5.89
C ASP A 653 24.22 35.27 -6.43
N SER A 654 24.12 36.39 -5.69
CA SER A 654 23.35 37.58 -6.10
C SER A 654 23.87 38.23 -7.39
N LEU A 655 25.19 38.25 -7.60
CA LEU A 655 25.83 38.88 -8.76
C LEU A 655 25.73 37.99 -10.01
N GLN A 656 25.72 36.66 -9.85
CA GLN A 656 25.41 35.75 -10.95
C GLN A 656 23.99 35.93 -11.46
N VAL A 657 23.04 36.12 -10.54
CA VAL A 657 21.63 36.39 -10.89
C VAL A 657 21.47 37.76 -11.54
N TRP A 658 22.04 38.83 -10.95
CA TRP A 658 22.00 40.18 -11.56
C TRP A 658 22.62 40.22 -12.95
N SER A 659 23.74 39.53 -13.15
CA SER A 659 24.46 39.47 -14.44
C SER A 659 23.93 38.43 -15.42
N ASN A 660 22.83 37.74 -15.11
CA ASN A 660 22.20 36.75 -15.99
C ASN A 660 23.18 35.67 -16.52
N ASP A 661 24.01 35.13 -15.63
CA ASP A 661 25.11 34.19 -15.93
C ASP A 661 26.30 34.74 -16.76
N ILE A 662 26.49 36.06 -16.85
CA ILE A 662 27.73 36.63 -17.40
C ILE A 662 28.89 36.47 -16.39
N TYR A 663 28.60 36.45 -15.09
CA TYR A 663 29.54 36.03 -14.04
C TYR A 663 28.94 34.87 -13.24
N HIS A 664 29.74 33.89 -12.84
CA HIS A 664 29.27 32.74 -12.05
C HIS A 664 29.79 32.79 -10.60
N SER A 665 28.93 32.46 -9.65
CA SER A 665 29.31 32.14 -8.27
C SER A 665 30.00 30.78 -8.24
N VAL A 666 31.01 30.61 -7.40
CA VAL A 666 31.75 29.34 -7.26
C VAL A 666 31.72 28.85 -5.82
N GLU A 667 31.43 27.55 -5.62
CA GLU A 667 31.52 26.97 -4.28
C GLU A 667 33.00 26.88 -3.87
N HIS A 668 33.30 27.35 -2.66
CA HIS A 668 34.66 27.47 -2.15
C HIS A 668 34.71 27.02 -0.68
N ARG A 669 35.78 26.31 -0.32
CA ARG A 669 36.00 25.78 1.05
C ARG A 669 37.36 26.18 1.59
N ALA A 670 37.41 26.55 2.87
CA ALA A 670 38.66 26.85 3.56
C ALA A 670 39.26 25.58 4.17
N MET A 671 40.41 25.14 3.66
CA MET A 671 41.17 24.04 4.27
C MET A 671 41.93 24.52 5.52
N VAL A 672 41.95 23.68 6.56
CA VAL A 672 42.80 23.83 7.74
C VAL A 672 44.25 23.42 7.43
N ASN A 673 45.20 23.90 8.25
CA ASN A 673 46.60 23.51 8.21
C ASN A 673 47.07 23.24 9.66
N SER A 674 47.66 22.07 9.90
CA SER A 674 48.15 21.62 11.20
C SER A 674 49.53 22.17 11.59
N GLU A 675 50.35 22.54 10.61
CA GLU A 675 51.74 22.98 10.80
C GLU A 675 51.86 24.47 11.14
N LYS A 676 50.95 25.29 10.61
CA LYS A 676 50.97 26.76 10.78
C LYS A 676 49.59 27.33 11.02
N LYS A 677 49.45 28.09 12.12
CA LYS A 677 48.23 28.86 12.44
C LYS A 677 47.93 29.85 11.33
N ARG A 678 46.87 29.59 10.55
CA ARG A 678 46.38 30.46 9.49
C ARG A 678 45.32 31.42 10.04
N PHE A 679 45.56 32.71 9.92
CA PHE A 679 44.51 33.73 10.06
C PHE A 679 43.89 34.03 8.69
N SER A 680 42.63 34.46 8.63
CA SER A 680 41.97 34.88 7.38
C SER A 680 40.80 35.82 7.71
N ILE A 681 40.80 37.00 7.09
CA ILE A 681 39.71 37.96 7.14
C ILE A 681 38.89 37.78 5.86
N ALA A 682 37.57 37.74 5.98
CA ALA A 682 36.64 37.73 4.86
C ALA A 682 35.64 38.87 5.02
N TYR A 683 35.48 39.68 3.97
CA TYR A 683 34.47 40.73 3.89
C TYR A 683 33.45 40.36 2.81
N SER A 684 32.16 40.52 3.10
CA SER A 684 31.08 40.17 2.18
C SER A 684 30.15 41.36 1.97
N LEU A 685 30.17 41.96 0.78
CA LEU A 685 29.10 42.83 0.33
C LEU A 685 27.83 41.99 0.17
N LYS A 686 26.69 42.50 0.65
CA LYS A 686 25.40 41.80 0.64
C LYS A 686 24.28 42.78 0.27
N PRO A 687 23.31 42.37 -0.57
CA PRO A 687 22.09 43.14 -0.80
C PRO A 687 21.34 43.42 0.52
N SER A 688 20.48 44.45 0.51
CA SER A 688 19.60 44.72 1.66
C SER A 688 18.56 43.61 1.82
N HIS A 689 17.94 43.50 3.01
CA HIS A 689 16.92 42.48 3.27
C HIS A 689 15.70 42.60 2.33
N TYR A 690 15.40 43.80 1.85
CA TYR A 690 14.25 44.07 0.97
C TYR A 690 14.59 43.98 -0.52
N THR A 691 15.87 43.91 -0.89
CA THR A 691 16.30 43.90 -2.29
C THR A 691 15.76 42.68 -3.03
N LEU A 692 15.05 42.94 -4.13
CA LEU A 692 14.66 41.93 -5.12
C LEU A 692 15.87 41.64 -6.02
N ILE A 693 16.30 40.39 -6.06
CA ILE A 693 17.39 39.91 -6.91
C ILE A 693 16.75 39.30 -8.15
N LYS A 694 17.09 39.84 -9.32
CA LYS A 694 16.64 39.41 -10.65
C LYS A 694 17.72 39.77 -11.67
N PRO A 695 17.73 39.18 -12.88
CA PRO A 695 18.52 39.69 -14.00
C PRO A 695 18.29 41.19 -14.22
N LEU A 696 19.38 41.95 -14.43
CA LEU A 696 19.29 43.34 -14.84
C LEU A 696 18.77 43.41 -16.28
N GLU A 697 17.77 44.26 -16.54
CA GLU A 697 17.09 44.35 -17.84
C GLU A 697 18.05 44.72 -18.98
N GLU A 698 19.07 45.53 -18.67
CA GLU A 698 20.19 45.90 -19.56
C GLU A 698 21.07 44.71 -20.01
N LEU A 699 20.98 43.56 -19.33
CA LEU A 699 21.79 42.36 -19.58
C LEU A 699 20.94 41.17 -20.09
N ILE A 700 19.69 41.45 -20.47
CA ILE A 700 18.75 40.50 -21.09
C ILE A 700 18.60 40.87 -22.56
N SER A 701 18.79 39.90 -23.45
CA SER A 701 18.57 40.05 -24.90
C SER A 701 17.96 38.78 -25.48
N GLU A 702 17.63 38.78 -26.79
CA GLU A 702 17.21 37.54 -27.48
C GLU A 702 18.33 36.48 -27.48
N GLU A 703 19.59 36.92 -27.52
CA GLU A 703 20.78 36.06 -27.46
C GLU A 703 21.11 35.61 -26.02
N ASN A 704 20.73 36.39 -25.01
CA ASN A 704 20.93 36.10 -23.59
C ASN A 704 19.62 36.31 -22.78
N PRO A 705 18.60 35.44 -22.95
CA PRO A 705 17.30 35.59 -22.29
C PRO A 705 17.41 35.40 -20.76
N ALA A 706 16.40 35.87 -20.02
CA ALA A 706 16.40 35.87 -18.56
C ALA A 706 16.36 34.45 -17.96
N LYS A 707 17.48 33.99 -17.39
CA LYS A 707 17.65 32.63 -16.83
C LYS A 707 17.08 32.49 -15.42
N TYR A 708 17.03 33.59 -14.67
CA TYR A 708 16.68 33.59 -13.24
C TYR A 708 15.36 34.30 -12.95
N ARG A 709 14.51 33.67 -12.13
CA ARG A 709 13.28 34.29 -11.62
C ARG A 709 13.59 35.28 -10.49
N PRO A 710 12.87 36.42 -10.39
CA PRO A 710 13.04 37.36 -9.29
C PRO A 710 12.79 36.73 -7.90
N TYR A 711 13.65 36.99 -6.94
CA TYR A 711 13.46 36.55 -5.54
C TYR A 711 13.94 37.61 -4.53
N ASN A 712 13.28 37.68 -3.37
CA ASN A 712 13.69 38.60 -2.30
C ASN A 712 14.88 38.02 -1.50
N TRP A 713 15.95 38.81 -1.37
CA TRP A 713 17.18 38.40 -0.70
C TRP A 713 16.98 38.09 0.79
N GLY A 714 16.13 38.84 1.48
CA GLY A 714 15.81 38.62 2.89
C GLY A 714 15.15 37.28 3.16
N LYS A 715 14.08 36.95 2.42
CA LYS A 715 13.39 35.64 2.46
C LYS A 715 14.36 34.49 2.18
N PHE A 716 15.20 34.61 1.14
CA PHE A 716 16.24 33.63 0.81
C PHE A 716 17.26 33.44 1.94
N MET A 717 17.81 34.51 2.50
CA MET A 717 18.79 34.44 3.58
C MET A 717 18.21 33.91 4.90
N THR A 718 16.93 34.20 5.20
CA THR A 718 16.22 33.61 6.34
C THR A 718 16.03 32.11 6.15
N HIS A 719 15.60 31.66 4.97
CA HIS A 719 15.49 30.24 4.63
C HIS A 719 16.85 29.52 4.72
N ARG A 720 17.92 30.10 4.15
CA ARG A 720 19.29 29.56 4.20
C ARG A 720 19.84 29.45 5.63
N LYS A 721 19.50 30.39 6.52
CA LYS A 721 19.81 30.31 7.96
C LYS A 721 19.07 29.17 8.65
N LEU A 722 17.77 29.01 8.40
CA LEU A 722 16.96 27.94 8.99
C LEU A 722 17.44 26.54 8.56
N THR A 723 17.77 26.35 7.27
CA THR A 723 18.39 25.10 6.82
C THR A 723 19.76 24.85 7.46
N ASN A 724 20.60 25.89 7.61
CA ASN A 724 21.89 25.72 8.27
C ASN A 724 21.79 25.45 9.79
N PHE A 725 20.69 25.85 10.45
CA PHE A 725 20.41 25.43 11.83
C PHE A 725 19.99 23.95 11.93
N LYS A 726 19.27 23.40 10.93
CA LYS A 726 18.93 21.97 10.89
C LYS A 726 20.13 21.06 10.50
N LYS A 727 21.20 21.61 9.91
CA LYS A 727 22.42 20.87 9.47
C LYS A 727 23.41 20.41 10.54
N LEU A 728 23.04 20.42 11.83
CA LEU A 728 23.84 19.73 12.85
C LEU A 728 23.78 18.19 12.71
N ASN A 729 22.87 17.67 11.87
CA ASN A 729 22.99 16.34 11.26
C ASN A 729 22.90 16.43 9.72
N VAL A 730 24.02 16.10 9.07
CA VAL A 730 24.19 15.71 7.64
C VAL A 730 23.96 16.77 6.54
N GLU A 731 25.10 17.24 6.01
CA GLU A 731 25.40 17.69 4.63
C GLU A 731 24.72 18.95 4.01
N ASN A 732 25.35 19.45 2.93
CA ASN A 732 25.09 20.76 2.33
C ASN A 732 24.44 20.65 0.94
N ILE A 733 23.45 21.51 0.71
CA ILE A 733 22.85 21.73 -0.60
C ILE A 733 23.69 22.76 -1.37
N GLN A 734 24.27 22.35 -2.51
CA GLN A 734 24.77 23.25 -3.56
C GLN A 734 23.59 23.84 -4.37
N ILE A 735 23.84 24.95 -5.07
CA ILE A 735 22.89 25.51 -6.05
C ILE A 735 23.42 25.17 -7.45
N HIS A 736 22.87 24.11 -8.07
CA HIS A 736 23.10 23.84 -9.48
C HIS A 736 21.79 23.54 -10.23
N HIS A 737 21.81 23.86 -11.52
CA HIS A 737 20.67 23.94 -12.42
C HIS A 737 19.92 22.62 -12.57
N PHE A 738 18.59 22.65 -12.40
CA PHE A 738 17.71 21.52 -12.70
C PHE A 738 16.48 21.91 -13.52
N GLY A 739 16.41 21.32 -14.72
CA GLY A 739 15.18 20.93 -15.38
C GLY A 739 15.50 19.87 -16.45
N PRO A 740 14.58 18.94 -16.79
CA PRO A 740 13.26 18.71 -16.20
C PRO A 740 13.05 17.27 -15.64
N LYS A 741 11.94 17.08 -14.92
CA LYS A 741 11.23 15.80 -14.68
C LYS A 741 12.03 14.63 -14.05
N LEU A 742 12.18 14.70 -12.73
CA LEU A 742 11.73 13.57 -11.89
C LEU A 742 10.21 13.68 -11.78
N SER A 743 9.45 12.63 -12.09
CA SER A 743 8.02 12.58 -11.77
C SER A 743 7.81 12.13 -10.31
N ILE A 744 8.29 12.96 -9.39
CA ILE A 744 7.42 13.30 -8.26
C ILE A 744 6.25 14.01 -8.93
N THR A 745 5.11 13.34 -9.07
CA THR A 745 3.86 14.08 -9.17
C THR A 745 3.78 14.93 -7.92
N GLU A 746 3.69 16.24 -8.07
CA GLU A 746 3.19 17.07 -6.99
C GLU A 746 1.80 16.50 -6.65
N ALA A 747 1.74 15.72 -5.57
CA ALA A 747 0.46 15.30 -5.01
C ALA A 747 -0.25 16.60 -4.67
N GLU A 748 -1.33 16.89 -5.38
CA GLU A 748 -2.05 18.15 -5.29
C GLU A 748 -2.40 18.40 -3.82
N GLY A 749 -1.65 19.32 -3.20
CA GLY A 749 -1.95 19.75 -1.85
C GLY A 749 -3.28 20.49 -1.85
N ILE A 750 -3.94 20.52 -0.69
CA ILE A 750 -5.11 21.39 -0.51
C ILE A 750 -4.73 22.83 -0.93
N PRO A 751 -5.60 23.57 -1.66
CA PRO A 751 -5.24 24.84 -2.28
C PRO A 751 -4.56 25.83 -1.33
N LEU A 752 -3.54 26.54 -1.78
CA LEU A 752 -2.81 27.55 -0.99
C LEU A 752 -3.15 28.95 -1.51
N ILE A 753 -3.93 29.70 -0.74
CA ILE A 753 -4.51 30.99 -1.14
C ILE A 753 -3.77 32.14 -0.43
N ASP A 754 -3.45 33.20 -1.16
CA ASP A 754 -2.76 34.39 -0.64
C ASP A 754 -3.77 35.50 -0.34
N LEU A 755 -3.92 35.86 0.94
CA LEU A 755 -4.88 36.89 1.37
C LEU A 755 -4.27 38.31 1.38
N SER A 756 -3.04 38.50 0.91
CA SER A 756 -2.41 39.83 0.84
C SER A 756 -3.17 40.87 -0.01
N PRO A 757 -3.90 40.54 -1.10
CA PRO A 757 -4.76 41.51 -1.80
C PRO A 757 -5.86 42.11 -0.90
N LEU A 758 -6.22 41.42 0.19
CA LEU A 758 -7.24 41.84 1.14
C LEU A 758 -6.67 42.65 2.31
N ILE A 759 -5.37 42.99 2.31
CA ILE A 759 -4.71 43.77 3.36
C ILE A 759 -4.34 45.15 2.80
N SER A 760 -5.22 46.12 3.03
CA SER A 760 -4.97 47.52 2.71
C SER A 760 -3.85 48.09 3.58
N THR A 761 -2.71 48.41 2.96
CA THR A 761 -1.74 49.33 3.55
C THR A 761 -2.20 50.78 3.34
N PRO A 762 -1.71 51.77 4.12
CA PRO A 762 -2.14 53.17 3.99
C PRO A 762 -1.93 53.81 2.59
N ASN A 763 -1.08 53.20 1.75
CA ASN A 763 -0.72 53.71 0.41
C ASN A 763 -1.21 52.81 -0.74
N SER A 764 -2.01 51.77 -0.47
CA SER A 764 -2.49 50.82 -1.49
C SER A 764 -4.00 50.88 -1.64
N ILE A 765 -4.47 51.37 -2.79
CA ILE A 765 -5.86 51.15 -3.23
C ILE A 765 -6.05 49.65 -3.43
N SER A 766 -7.11 49.08 -2.85
CA SER A 766 -7.46 47.68 -3.02
C SER A 766 -7.95 47.42 -4.45
N ASP A 767 -7.22 46.63 -5.23
CA ASP A 767 -7.60 46.22 -6.58
C ASP A 767 -8.85 45.30 -6.53
N PRO A 768 -10.00 45.72 -7.10
CA PRO A 768 -11.21 44.90 -7.11
C PRO A 768 -11.03 43.58 -7.86
N ILE A 769 -10.17 43.53 -8.88
CA ILE A 769 -9.92 42.33 -9.69
C ILE A 769 -9.15 41.30 -8.86
N ALA A 770 -8.18 41.75 -8.06
CA ALA A 770 -7.46 40.89 -7.13
C ALA A 770 -8.35 40.39 -5.98
N ILE A 771 -9.28 41.21 -5.48
CA ILE A 771 -10.29 40.77 -4.50
C ILE A 771 -11.21 39.69 -5.10
N GLU A 772 -11.74 39.91 -6.32
CA GLU A 772 -12.58 38.94 -7.02
C GLU A 772 -11.82 37.61 -7.27
N GLY A 773 -10.52 37.69 -7.60
CA GLY A 773 -9.63 36.54 -7.71
C GLY A 773 -9.60 35.70 -6.43
N VAL A 774 -9.31 36.31 -5.27
CA VAL A 774 -9.26 35.62 -3.97
C VAL A 774 -10.64 35.06 -3.57
N VAL A 775 -11.73 35.79 -3.83
CA VAL A 775 -13.11 35.30 -3.60
C VAL A 775 -13.38 34.05 -4.45
N ARG A 776 -13.00 34.05 -5.73
CA ARG A 776 -13.15 32.91 -6.63
C ARG A 776 -12.30 31.71 -6.22
N GLU A 777 -11.06 31.93 -5.78
CA GLU A 777 -10.18 30.87 -5.28
C GLU A 777 -10.75 30.21 -4.03
N ILE A 778 -11.24 30.99 -3.06
CA ILE A 778 -11.91 30.47 -1.86
C ILE A 778 -13.17 29.70 -2.24
N GLY A 779 -13.99 30.22 -3.16
CA GLY A 779 -15.20 29.55 -3.62
C GLY A 779 -14.94 28.20 -4.31
N ASN A 780 -13.88 28.11 -5.11
CA ASN A 780 -13.46 26.84 -5.72
C ASN A 780 -12.89 25.89 -4.66
N ALA A 781 -12.02 26.35 -3.77
CA ALA A 781 -11.49 25.52 -2.68
C ALA A 781 -12.60 24.94 -1.77
N CYS A 782 -13.60 25.75 -1.43
CA CYS A 782 -14.75 25.31 -0.64
C CYS A 782 -15.65 24.31 -1.39
N ARG A 783 -15.74 24.40 -2.72
CA ARG A 783 -16.50 23.45 -3.57
C ARG A 783 -15.78 22.13 -3.76
N ASP A 784 -14.53 22.21 -4.21
CA ASP A 784 -13.81 21.09 -4.82
C ASP A 784 -13.04 20.28 -3.77
N TRP A 785 -12.52 20.96 -2.73
CA TRP A 785 -11.69 20.37 -1.68
C TRP A 785 -12.30 20.39 -0.28
N GLY A 786 -13.09 21.40 0.07
CA GLY A 786 -13.57 21.62 1.45
C GLY A 786 -12.48 22.00 2.47
N PHE A 787 -11.22 21.98 2.04
CA PHE A 787 -10.01 22.30 2.80
C PHE A 787 -9.09 23.17 1.96
N PHE A 788 -8.41 24.12 2.59
CA PHE A 788 -7.36 24.92 1.95
C PHE A 788 -6.38 25.46 2.99
N GLN A 789 -5.27 26.03 2.55
CA GLN A 789 -4.34 26.83 3.35
C GLN A 789 -4.47 28.31 2.98
N VAL A 790 -4.34 29.20 3.97
CA VAL A 790 -4.24 30.65 3.74
C VAL A 790 -2.92 31.18 4.27
N ILE A 791 -2.25 32.01 3.47
CA ILE A 791 -1.04 32.77 3.82
C ILE A 791 -1.30 34.28 3.73
N ASN A 792 -0.41 35.08 4.33
CA ASN A 792 -0.53 36.54 4.42
C ASN A 792 -1.90 36.99 4.96
N HIS A 793 -2.41 36.27 5.96
CA HIS A 793 -3.77 36.35 6.52
C HIS A 793 -3.92 37.40 7.65
N GLY A 794 -2.96 38.30 7.84
CA GLY A 794 -3.01 39.42 8.80
C GLY A 794 -2.75 39.07 10.28
N VAL A 795 -3.10 37.86 10.74
CA VAL A 795 -2.80 37.37 12.10
C VAL A 795 -1.29 37.33 12.37
N SER A 796 -0.86 37.80 13.55
CA SER A 796 0.55 37.96 13.91
C SER A 796 1.26 36.63 14.23
N LEU A 797 2.40 36.38 13.57
CA LEU A 797 3.28 35.25 13.84
C LEU A 797 3.78 35.22 15.30
N ASP A 798 4.01 36.39 15.91
CA ASP A 798 4.42 36.49 17.32
C ASP A 798 3.33 35.96 18.25
N LYS A 799 2.04 36.23 17.97
CA LYS A 799 0.91 35.69 18.75
C LYS A 799 0.73 34.19 18.53
N LEU A 800 0.92 33.71 17.30
CA LEU A 800 0.91 32.27 16.99
C LEU A 800 2.01 31.51 17.76
N LEU A 801 3.24 32.01 17.77
CA LEU A 801 4.35 31.42 18.53
C LEU A 801 4.10 31.50 20.04
N LYS A 802 3.49 32.58 20.54
CA LYS A 802 3.13 32.73 21.96
C LYS A 802 2.06 31.73 22.40
N ILE A 803 1.01 31.46 21.60
CA ILE A 803 -0.01 30.46 21.97
C ILE A 803 0.54 29.02 21.85
N GLU A 804 1.43 28.73 20.90
CA GLU A 804 2.14 27.44 20.84
C GLU A 804 3.00 27.23 22.10
N ALA A 805 3.75 28.26 22.52
CA ALA A 805 4.53 28.23 23.75
C ALA A 805 3.66 28.10 25.02
N VAL A 806 2.41 28.60 25.01
CA VAL A 806 1.42 28.34 26.06
C VAL A 806 0.95 26.88 26.03
N ALA A 807 0.68 26.31 24.85
CA ALA A 807 0.28 24.91 24.70
C ALA A 807 1.36 23.95 25.21
N ARG A 808 2.62 24.10 24.74
CA ARG A 808 3.75 23.25 25.20
C ARG A 808 3.95 23.35 26.71
N LYS A 809 3.89 24.57 27.29
CA LYS A 809 3.97 24.76 28.74
C LYS A 809 2.80 24.14 29.52
N PHE A 810 1.60 24.15 28.95
CA PHE A 810 0.44 23.52 29.58
C PHE A 810 0.56 22.00 29.62
N PHE A 811 0.84 21.37 28.48
CA PHE A 811 0.85 19.91 28.38
C PHE A 811 2.06 19.27 29.10
N ALA A 812 3.15 20.03 29.29
CA ALA A 812 4.27 19.65 30.15
C ALA A 812 3.98 19.71 31.68
N LEU A 813 2.81 20.17 32.12
CA LEU A 813 2.42 20.11 33.53
C LEU A 813 2.12 18.66 33.97
N PRO A 814 2.29 18.31 35.26
CA PRO A 814 1.84 17.04 35.83
C PRO A 814 0.36 16.78 35.55
N LEU A 815 -0.01 15.51 35.41
CA LEU A 815 -1.37 15.10 35.07
C LEU A 815 -2.39 15.55 36.13
N GLU A 816 -1.95 15.60 37.39
CA GLU A 816 -2.69 16.06 38.57
C GLU A 816 -3.03 17.56 38.45
N GLU A 817 -2.08 18.38 37.98
CA GLU A 817 -2.29 19.81 37.75
C GLU A 817 -3.22 20.05 36.55
N LYS A 818 -3.04 19.31 35.46
CA LYS A 818 -3.93 19.37 34.28
C LYS A 818 -5.36 18.96 34.64
N ARG A 819 -5.54 17.95 35.51
CA ARG A 819 -6.85 17.46 35.96
C ARG A 819 -7.59 18.37 36.94
N LYS A 820 -6.95 19.35 37.58
CA LYS A 820 -7.65 20.40 38.38
C LYS A 820 -8.60 21.25 37.54
N ILE A 821 -8.38 21.32 36.23
CA ILE A 821 -9.23 22.04 35.26
C ILE A 821 -9.79 21.10 34.20
N MET A 822 -10.08 19.84 34.56
CA MET A 822 -10.68 18.85 33.65
C MET A 822 -12.11 19.25 33.26
N ARG A 823 -12.46 19.15 31.97
CA ARG A 823 -13.82 19.39 31.48
C ARG A 823 -14.76 18.24 31.89
N ASP A 824 -16.02 18.55 32.19
CA ASP A 824 -17.05 17.59 32.63
C ASP A 824 -18.34 17.70 31.78
N GLU A 825 -19.42 17.03 32.18
CA GLU A 825 -20.70 17.03 31.43
C GLU A 825 -21.48 18.35 31.51
N LYS A 826 -21.06 19.29 32.37
CA LYS A 826 -21.69 20.60 32.60
C LYS A 826 -20.82 21.75 32.10
N ASN A 827 -19.51 21.62 32.24
CA ASN A 827 -18.51 22.54 31.71
C ASN A 827 -17.68 21.85 30.61
N ILE A 828 -17.89 22.26 29.36
CA ILE A 828 -17.18 21.74 28.19
C ILE A 828 -15.80 22.36 27.96
N LEU A 829 -15.40 23.35 28.77
CA LEU A 829 -14.10 24.02 28.71
C LEU A 829 -13.15 23.40 29.74
N GLY A 830 -11.87 23.30 29.39
CA GLY A 830 -10.85 22.70 30.23
C GLY A 830 -10.10 21.55 29.57
N TYR A 831 -9.37 20.80 30.40
CA TYR A 831 -8.50 19.69 30.01
C TYR A 831 -9.25 18.39 29.73
N TYR A 832 -8.78 17.59 28.77
CA TYR A 832 -9.24 16.22 28.57
C TYR A 832 -8.16 15.31 27.97
N ASP A 833 -8.08 14.07 28.45
CA ASP A 833 -7.08 13.06 28.02
C ASP A 833 -7.72 11.83 27.33
N SER A 834 -9.05 11.81 27.20
CA SER A 834 -9.84 10.60 26.91
C SER A 834 -10.90 10.81 25.83
N GLU A 835 -10.69 11.77 24.92
CA GLU A 835 -11.63 12.06 23.82
C GLU A 835 -11.79 10.85 22.89
N ARG A 836 -13.01 10.67 22.37
CA ARG A 836 -13.35 9.55 21.49
C ARG A 836 -13.92 9.99 20.16
N THR A 837 -13.27 9.60 19.06
CA THR A 837 -13.82 9.70 17.71
C THR A 837 -14.44 8.37 17.30
N LYS A 838 -15.75 8.37 16.99
CA LYS A 838 -16.52 7.18 16.58
C LYS A 838 -16.31 6.00 17.58
N ASN A 839 -16.44 6.29 18.87
CA ASN A 839 -16.22 5.40 20.03
C ASN A 839 -14.79 4.90 20.31
N VAL A 840 -13.85 5.03 19.37
CA VAL A 840 -12.40 4.75 19.59
C VAL A 840 -11.76 5.90 20.35
N ARG A 841 -10.83 5.64 21.29
CA ARG A 841 -10.07 6.69 21.99
C ARG A 841 -9.00 7.26 21.06
N ASP A 842 -8.95 8.58 20.96
CA ASP A 842 -7.96 9.30 20.15
C ASP A 842 -6.61 9.36 20.88
N TRP A 843 -5.48 9.21 20.17
CA TRP A 843 -4.13 9.31 20.75
C TRP A 843 -3.71 10.78 20.92
N LYS A 844 -4.36 11.47 21.86
CA LYS A 844 -4.07 12.87 22.20
C LYS A 844 -4.55 13.23 23.60
N GLU A 845 -4.05 14.36 24.07
CA GLU A 845 -4.71 15.17 25.10
C GLU A 845 -5.04 16.56 24.54
N LEU A 846 -5.97 17.27 25.18
CA LEU A 846 -6.48 18.56 24.71
C LEU A 846 -6.81 19.54 25.84
N PHE A 847 -6.94 20.81 25.48
CA PHE A 847 -7.44 21.87 26.36
C PHE A 847 -8.35 22.83 25.57
N ASP A 848 -9.61 22.98 26.01
CA ASP A 848 -10.64 23.84 25.39
C ASP A 848 -10.85 25.14 26.17
N PHE A 849 -10.89 26.29 25.49
CA PHE A 849 -11.21 27.61 26.09
C PHE A 849 -11.93 28.55 25.14
N THR A 850 -12.60 29.59 25.65
CA THR A 850 -13.24 30.65 24.82
C THR A 850 -12.43 31.94 24.82
N VAL A 851 -12.67 32.80 23.82
CA VAL A 851 -12.04 34.13 23.72
C VAL A 851 -12.50 35.08 24.84
N LYS A 852 -13.65 34.83 25.47
CA LYS A 852 -14.25 35.69 26.51
C LYS A 852 -13.90 35.23 27.94
N GLU A 853 -13.81 33.93 28.17
CA GLU A 853 -13.49 33.33 29.47
C GLU A 853 -12.39 32.25 29.36
N PRO A 854 -11.11 32.66 29.33
CA PRO A 854 -9.98 31.74 29.46
C PRO A 854 -9.79 31.36 30.94
N THR A 855 -10.39 30.24 31.36
CA THR A 855 -10.29 29.68 32.72
C THR A 855 -8.91 29.05 32.99
N LEU A 856 -7.89 29.89 33.17
CA LEU A 856 -6.51 29.48 33.46
C LEU A 856 -5.86 30.39 34.51
N HIS A 857 -5.68 29.87 35.73
CA HIS A 857 -4.98 30.59 36.82
C HIS A 857 -3.45 30.60 36.71
N ALA A 858 -2.86 29.87 35.75
CA ALA A 858 -1.40 29.62 35.69
C ALA A 858 -0.74 29.91 34.32
N LEU A 859 -1.50 30.27 33.28
CA LEU A 859 -0.99 30.58 31.95
C LEU A 859 -1.56 31.90 31.44
N SER A 860 -0.84 32.56 30.53
CA SER A 860 -1.08 33.96 30.22
C SER A 860 -2.41 34.20 29.49
N ARG A 861 -3.46 34.50 30.27
CA ARG A 861 -4.80 34.91 29.82
C ARG A 861 -4.75 35.91 28.66
N VAL A 862 -3.89 36.92 28.76
CA VAL A 862 -3.70 37.96 27.73
C VAL A 862 -3.31 37.38 26.38
N VAL A 863 -2.41 36.39 26.34
CA VAL A 863 -1.99 35.73 25.08
C VAL A 863 -3.16 34.97 24.45
N CYS A 864 -3.98 34.31 25.26
CA CYS A 864 -5.13 33.54 24.80
C CYS A 864 -6.21 34.47 24.21
N GLU A 865 -6.49 35.59 24.86
CA GLU A 865 -7.44 36.63 24.41
C GLU A 865 -6.92 37.40 23.20
N GLU A 866 -5.61 37.67 23.09
CA GLU A 866 -4.99 38.34 21.95
C GLU A 866 -4.91 37.49 20.69
N TYR A 867 -4.54 36.21 20.83
CA TYR A 867 -4.56 35.25 19.72
C TYR A 867 -5.99 34.97 19.26
N GLY A 868 -6.89 34.72 20.21
CA GLY A 868 -8.28 34.38 19.92
C GLY A 868 -9.02 35.47 19.14
N ARG A 869 -8.83 36.75 19.50
CA ARG A 869 -9.43 37.87 18.77
C ARG A 869 -8.93 38.01 17.33
N GLU A 870 -7.65 37.76 17.05
CA GLU A 870 -7.14 37.83 15.67
C GLU A 870 -7.62 36.66 14.81
N VAL A 871 -7.68 35.44 15.37
CA VAL A 871 -8.18 34.26 14.64
C VAL A 871 -9.71 34.32 14.47
N GLU A 872 -10.45 34.87 15.43
CA GLU A 872 -11.88 35.18 15.32
C GLU A 872 -12.15 36.19 14.18
N GLN A 873 -11.35 37.26 14.09
CA GLN A 873 -11.44 38.23 13.00
C GLN A 873 -11.12 37.62 11.63
N LEU A 874 -10.09 36.75 11.54
CA LEU A 874 -9.77 36.02 10.32
C LEU A 874 -10.92 35.06 9.92
N ALA A 875 -11.47 34.31 10.87
CA ALA A 875 -12.57 33.38 10.63
C ALA A 875 -13.84 34.10 10.12
N LEU A 876 -14.18 35.25 10.71
CA LEU A 876 -15.30 36.08 10.26
C LEU A 876 -15.06 36.68 8.86
N LYS A 877 -13.84 37.15 8.57
CA LYS A 877 -13.47 37.64 7.23
C LYS A 877 -13.55 36.53 6.18
N LEU A 878 -13.08 35.32 6.50
CA LEU A 878 -13.22 34.15 5.62
C LEU A 878 -14.70 33.80 5.37
N MET A 879 -15.57 33.88 6.38
CA MET A 879 -17.01 33.71 6.17
C MET A 879 -17.61 34.77 5.23
N GLY A 880 -17.14 36.01 5.26
CA GLY A 880 -17.58 37.05 4.32
C GLY A 880 -17.19 36.74 2.87
N LEU A 881 -15.95 36.26 2.65
CA LEU A 881 -15.48 35.83 1.33
C LEU A 881 -16.23 34.57 0.83
N ILE A 882 -16.61 33.68 1.75
CA ILE A 882 -17.48 32.52 1.49
C ILE A 882 -18.93 32.96 1.16
N ALA A 883 -19.41 34.08 1.69
CA ALA A 883 -20.71 34.66 1.28
C ALA A 883 -20.65 35.24 -0.13
N LEU A 884 -19.64 36.08 -0.40
CA LEU A 884 -19.42 36.70 -1.72
C LEU A 884 -19.28 35.66 -2.83
N SER A 885 -18.55 34.57 -2.59
CA SER A 885 -18.36 33.49 -3.56
C SER A 885 -19.60 32.59 -3.78
N LEU A 886 -20.63 32.69 -2.92
CA LEU A 886 -21.96 32.13 -3.14
C LEU A 886 -22.90 33.09 -3.89
N GLY A 887 -22.48 34.33 -4.15
CA GLY A 887 -23.34 35.40 -4.70
C GLY A 887 -24.17 36.12 -3.64
N LEU A 888 -23.79 36.05 -2.36
CA LEU A 888 -24.47 36.69 -1.23
C LEU A 888 -23.69 37.93 -0.75
N PRO A 889 -24.34 38.90 -0.08
CA PRO A 889 -23.65 40.00 0.60
C PRO A 889 -22.58 39.51 1.59
N GLU A 890 -21.46 40.22 1.71
CA GLU A 890 -20.35 39.84 2.60
C GLU A 890 -20.79 39.67 4.07
N ASP A 891 -21.70 40.52 4.54
CA ASP A 891 -22.20 40.49 5.91
C ASP A 891 -23.26 39.39 6.17
N ARG A 892 -23.65 38.62 5.13
CA ARG A 892 -24.83 37.75 5.19
C ARG A 892 -24.78 36.69 6.29
N PHE A 893 -23.60 36.19 6.67
CA PHE A 893 -23.46 35.23 7.76
C PHE A 893 -23.23 35.87 9.15
N THR A 894 -22.90 37.16 9.22
CA THR A 894 -22.54 37.87 10.47
C THR A 894 -23.62 37.79 11.55
N SER A 895 -24.90 37.71 11.16
CA SER A 895 -26.02 37.57 12.09
C SER A 895 -25.96 36.29 12.95
N TYR A 896 -25.41 35.19 12.43
CA TYR A 896 -25.38 33.89 13.12
C TYR A 896 -24.27 33.79 14.18
N PHE A 897 -23.30 34.71 14.17
CA PHE A 897 -22.11 34.67 15.03
C PHE A 897 -22.10 35.72 16.16
N LYS A 898 -23.10 36.62 16.24
CA LYS A 898 -23.14 37.69 17.27
C LYS A 898 -23.02 37.17 18.71
N GLU A 899 -23.58 35.98 18.98
CA GLU A 899 -23.49 35.28 20.27
C GLU A 899 -22.93 33.85 20.09
N GLN A 900 -21.89 33.73 19.27
CA GLN A 900 -21.28 32.46 18.87
C GLN A 900 -20.84 31.53 20.02
N THR A 901 -21.02 30.23 19.85
CA THR A 901 -20.47 29.18 20.76
C THR A 901 -19.06 28.73 20.33
N SER A 902 -18.23 29.67 19.89
CA SER A 902 -16.89 29.41 19.34
C SER A 902 -15.85 29.24 20.45
N PHE A 903 -14.92 28.31 20.24
CA PHE A 903 -13.87 27.96 21.18
C PHE A 903 -12.56 27.62 20.47
N ILE A 904 -11.46 27.73 21.19
CA ILE A 904 -10.12 27.31 20.76
C ILE A 904 -9.80 26.02 21.50
N ARG A 905 -9.33 25.02 20.75
CA ARG A 905 -8.74 23.81 21.31
C ARG A 905 -7.24 23.85 21.11
N LEU A 906 -6.47 23.59 22.15
CA LEU A 906 -5.09 23.16 22.03
C LEU A 906 -5.11 21.63 22.01
N ASN A 907 -4.56 20.98 20.98
CA ASN A 907 -4.35 19.52 20.98
C ASN A 907 -2.85 19.25 21.11
N HIS A 908 -2.48 18.26 21.92
CA HIS A 908 -1.15 17.69 22.00
C HIS A 908 -1.23 16.18 21.68
N TYR A 909 -0.46 15.76 20.69
CA TYR A 909 -0.31 14.36 20.31
C TYR A 909 1.08 13.90 20.78
N PRO A 910 1.18 13.15 21.89
CA PRO A 910 2.47 12.66 22.38
C PRO A 910 3.04 11.60 21.43
N PRO A 911 4.38 11.40 21.41
CA PRO A 911 5.01 10.37 20.59
C PRO A 911 4.36 8.99 20.80
N CYS A 912 4.04 8.30 19.71
CA CYS A 912 3.41 6.99 19.73
C CYS A 912 4.43 5.89 19.41
N PRO A 913 4.67 4.90 20.28
CA PRO A 913 5.60 3.79 20.01
C PRO A 913 5.22 2.89 18.81
N SER A 914 3.96 2.93 18.36
CA SER A 914 3.41 2.13 17.26
C SER A 914 2.44 2.98 16.43
N PRO A 915 2.94 3.99 15.69
CA PRO A 915 2.11 4.97 15.01
C PRO A 915 1.25 4.38 13.87
N GLU A 916 1.57 3.17 13.42
CA GLU A 916 0.81 2.38 12.45
C GLU A 916 -0.46 1.72 13.04
N LEU A 917 -0.59 1.65 14.37
CA LEU A 917 -1.70 0.98 15.06
C LEU A 917 -2.77 1.93 15.62
N THR A 918 -2.57 3.25 15.54
CA THR A 918 -3.48 4.23 16.14
C THR A 918 -3.54 5.55 15.35
N LEU A 919 -4.48 6.42 15.71
CA LEU A 919 -4.64 7.76 15.16
C LEU A 919 -4.67 8.79 16.28
N GLY A 920 -4.07 9.96 16.04
CA GLY A 920 -4.12 11.11 16.93
C GLY A 920 -5.53 11.72 17.01
N VAL A 921 -6.28 11.67 15.89
CA VAL A 921 -7.74 11.76 15.86
C VAL A 921 -8.26 10.85 14.76
N GLY A 922 -9.30 10.06 15.04
CA GLY A 922 -9.99 9.24 14.04
C GLY A 922 -10.60 10.03 12.87
N ARG A 923 -11.07 9.33 11.84
CA ARG A 923 -11.73 9.96 10.67
C ARG A 923 -13.06 10.64 11.05
N HIS A 924 -13.14 11.96 10.91
CA HIS A 924 -14.31 12.76 11.33
C HIS A 924 -14.55 13.99 10.43
N LYS A 925 -15.65 14.71 10.72
CA LYS A 925 -15.98 16.03 10.15
C LYS A 925 -16.36 17.01 11.27
N ASP A 926 -15.97 18.26 11.10
CA ASP A 926 -16.27 19.32 12.06
C ASP A 926 -17.73 19.73 11.96
N GLY A 927 -18.44 19.75 13.10
CA GLY A 927 -19.87 20.09 13.12
C GLY A 927 -20.16 21.56 12.82
N GLY A 928 -19.20 22.46 13.08
CA GLY A 928 -19.35 23.91 13.04
C GLY A 928 -19.54 24.50 11.64
N ALA A 929 -19.27 25.80 11.51
CA ALA A 929 -19.26 26.49 10.22
C ALA A 929 -17.89 26.43 9.55
N LEU A 930 -16.84 26.78 10.30
CA LEU A 930 -15.47 26.88 9.78
C LEU A 930 -14.49 26.52 10.90
N THR A 931 -13.42 25.78 10.58
CA THR A 931 -12.30 25.58 11.52
C THR A 931 -11.05 26.26 10.96
N VAL A 932 -10.43 27.12 11.78
CA VAL A 932 -9.18 27.81 11.44
C VAL A 932 -8.05 27.20 12.27
N LEU A 933 -7.23 26.37 11.64
CA LEU A 933 -6.29 25.45 12.27
C LEU A 933 -4.85 25.90 12.07
N ALA A 934 -4.18 26.27 13.17
CA ALA A 934 -2.72 26.28 13.21
C ALA A 934 -2.18 24.86 13.45
N GLN A 935 -1.09 24.50 12.77
CA GLN A 935 -0.31 23.30 13.03
C GLN A 935 1.20 23.62 13.03
N ASP A 936 1.99 22.80 13.71
CA ASP A 936 3.45 22.92 13.82
C ASP A 936 4.20 22.38 12.57
N ASP A 937 5.55 22.35 12.64
CA ASP A 937 6.41 21.83 11.57
C ASP A 937 6.57 20.28 11.56
N VAL A 938 5.86 19.57 12.45
CA VAL A 938 5.79 18.09 12.46
C VAL A 938 4.72 17.60 11.49
N GLY A 939 3.59 18.30 11.38
CA GLY A 939 2.49 17.90 10.50
C GLY A 939 1.78 16.64 10.99
N GLY A 940 1.03 15.96 10.12
CA GLY A 940 0.23 14.77 10.48
C GLY A 940 -1.27 14.90 10.22
N LEU A 941 -1.76 16.02 9.66
CA LEU A 941 -3.14 16.12 9.18
C LEU A 941 -3.26 15.45 7.80
N GLU A 942 -4.22 14.53 7.66
CA GLU A 942 -4.64 13.97 6.37
C GLU A 942 -6.10 14.33 6.09
N VAL A 943 -6.39 14.67 4.83
CA VAL A 943 -7.72 15.07 4.32
C VAL A 943 -8.13 14.15 3.19
N LYS A 944 -9.35 13.60 3.25
CA LYS A 944 -9.83 12.60 2.29
C LYS A 944 -10.40 13.25 1.02
N ARG A 945 -9.63 13.28 -0.07
CA ARG A 945 -10.04 13.89 -1.35
C ARG A 945 -11.35 13.27 -1.87
N LYS A 946 -12.27 14.12 -2.34
CA LYS A 946 -13.64 13.73 -2.70
C LYS A 946 -13.73 12.91 -3.99
N THR A 947 -12.84 13.15 -4.96
CA THR A 947 -12.91 12.62 -6.33
C THR A 947 -12.62 11.13 -6.45
N ASP A 948 -11.77 10.62 -5.56
CA ASP A 948 -11.23 9.25 -5.56
C ASP A 948 -11.33 8.58 -4.17
N GLY A 949 -11.37 9.38 -3.09
CA GLY A 949 -11.40 8.90 -1.71
C GLY A 949 -10.01 8.78 -1.08
N GLU A 950 -8.96 9.28 -1.74
CA GLU A 950 -7.56 9.23 -1.29
C GLU A 950 -7.28 10.08 -0.06
N TRP A 951 -6.30 9.68 0.77
CA TRP A 951 -5.90 10.44 1.96
C TRP A 951 -4.69 11.33 1.67
N ILE A 952 -4.94 12.63 1.48
CA ILE A 952 -3.93 13.61 1.10
C ILE A 952 -3.30 14.25 2.35
N TRP A 953 -1.96 14.19 2.44
CA TRP A 953 -1.19 14.83 3.52
C TRP A 953 -1.18 16.36 3.39
N VAL A 954 -1.64 17.04 4.44
CA VAL A 954 -1.61 18.51 4.52
C VAL A 954 -0.24 18.98 5.01
N LYS A 955 0.66 19.18 4.03
CA LYS A 955 2.02 19.69 4.21
C LYS A 955 2.05 20.93 5.14
N PRO A 956 2.86 20.94 6.20
CA PRO A 956 3.09 22.13 7.01
C PRO A 956 3.69 23.28 6.19
N THR A 957 2.95 24.39 6.11
CA THR A 957 3.40 25.63 5.47
C THR A 957 3.62 26.68 6.56
N PRO A 958 4.85 27.18 6.77
CA PRO A 958 5.15 28.12 7.86
C PRO A 958 4.33 29.41 7.75
N ASN A 959 3.70 29.82 8.85
CA ASN A 959 2.76 30.95 8.89
C ASN A 959 1.63 30.84 7.85
N ALA A 960 1.03 29.66 7.76
CA ALA A 960 -0.26 29.43 7.13
C ALA A 960 -1.26 28.86 8.13
N TYR A 961 -2.53 29.21 7.98
CA TYR A 961 -3.63 28.49 8.64
C TYR A 961 -4.24 27.49 7.66
N VAL A 962 -4.52 26.27 8.13
CA VAL A 962 -5.38 25.32 7.43
C VAL A 962 -6.82 25.69 7.73
N ILE A 963 -7.66 25.77 6.71
CA ILE A 963 -9.08 26.09 6.81
C ILE A 963 -9.87 24.82 6.46
N ASN A 964 -10.84 24.45 7.29
CA ASN A 964 -11.81 23.38 7.03
C ASN A 964 -13.22 23.99 6.95
N VAL A 965 -13.97 23.63 5.91
CA VAL A 965 -15.41 23.90 5.77
C VAL A 965 -16.18 22.90 6.64
N GLY A 966 -16.98 23.37 7.59
CA GLY A 966 -17.72 22.50 8.51
C GLY A 966 -19.01 21.90 7.92
N ASP A 967 -19.54 20.87 8.59
CA ASP A 967 -20.78 20.16 8.23
C ASP A 967 -21.92 21.15 7.96
N SER A 968 -22.04 22.23 8.75
CA SER A 968 -23.10 23.25 8.64
C SER A 968 -23.13 23.99 7.27
N ILE A 969 -22.13 23.77 6.42
CA ILE A 969 -22.03 24.31 5.05
C ILE A 969 -22.21 23.21 3.96
N GLN A 970 -21.98 21.91 4.24
CA GLN A 970 -21.55 20.86 3.27
C GLN A 970 -22.39 20.61 1.97
N VAL A 971 -23.52 19.94 2.14
CA VAL A 971 -24.16 18.79 1.41
C VAL A 971 -23.72 18.36 -0.06
N PRO A 972 -23.91 17.11 -0.58
CA PRO A 972 -23.50 16.70 -1.96
C PRO A 972 -24.54 15.99 -2.90
N LEU A 973 -24.36 16.13 -4.23
CA LEU A 973 -25.30 15.75 -5.34
C LEU A 973 -24.71 14.72 -6.34
N PHE A 974 -25.51 13.82 -6.93
CA PHE A 974 -25.39 13.35 -8.34
C PHE A 974 -26.75 12.81 -8.92
N LYS A 975 -26.83 12.63 -10.24
CA LYS A 975 -28.03 12.32 -11.09
C LYS A 975 -28.44 10.83 -11.07
N LEU A 976 -29.64 10.35 -11.50
CA LEU A 976 -30.81 10.84 -12.30
C LEU A 976 -32.10 10.07 -11.75
N ASP A 977 -33.37 10.10 -12.19
CA ASP A 977 -34.11 10.52 -13.42
C ASP A 977 -35.65 10.75 -13.17
N ILE A 978 -36.49 10.78 -14.22
CA ILE A 978 -37.88 11.31 -14.28
C ILE A 978 -39.01 10.30 -13.95
N ASN A 979 -39.96 10.66 -13.04
CA ASN A 979 -41.42 10.78 -13.33
C ASN A 979 -42.35 11.27 -12.17
N LEU A 980 -43.32 12.13 -12.53
CA LEU A 980 -44.63 12.54 -11.93
C LEU A 980 -44.86 12.79 -10.39
N LEU A 981 -44.85 14.10 -10.02
CA LEU A 981 -46.00 14.99 -9.66
C LEU A 981 -47.05 14.75 -8.51
N MET A 982 -47.47 15.91 -7.94
CA MET A 982 -48.69 16.26 -7.13
C MET A 982 -48.71 15.97 -5.59
N CYS A 983 -48.63 17.00 -4.72
CA CYS A 983 -49.69 17.91 -4.16
C CYS A 983 -50.58 17.29 -3.06
N SER A 984 -50.95 17.94 -1.93
CA SER A 984 -50.73 19.31 -1.36
C SER A 984 -51.01 19.26 0.19
N LYS A 985 -51.23 20.29 1.05
CA LYS A 985 -51.54 21.74 0.96
C LYS A 985 -51.38 22.47 2.34
N HIS A 986 -50.99 23.76 2.35
CA HIS A 986 -51.16 24.82 3.40
C HIS A 986 -50.64 24.61 4.85
N PHE A 987 -49.78 25.47 5.45
CA PHE A 987 -49.85 26.92 5.83
C PHE A 987 -50.55 27.17 7.20
N GLU A 988 -50.07 28.03 8.13
CA GLU A 988 -48.87 28.91 8.20
C GLU A 988 -48.58 29.36 9.66
N ILE A 989 -47.32 29.72 10.00
CA ILE A 989 -46.91 30.89 10.84
C ILE A 989 -45.36 30.93 11.02
N CYS A 990 -44.80 32.14 11.12
CA CYS A 990 -43.38 32.44 10.91
C CYS A 990 -42.39 31.94 11.99
N TYR A 991 -41.41 31.14 11.55
CA TYR A 991 -40.04 31.13 12.10
C TYR A 991 -39.03 30.99 10.96
N GLN A 992 -38.00 31.85 10.89
CA GLN A 992 -36.98 31.84 9.84
C GLN A 992 -35.73 31.03 10.27
N HIS A 993 -35.56 29.85 9.68
CA HIS A 993 -34.49 28.88 9.96
C HIS A 993 -33.49 28.81 8.77
N LYS A 994 -32.14 28.73 8.95
CA LYS A 994 -31.12 28.88 7.85
C LYS A 994 -29.77 28.06 7.98
N VAL A 995 -29.57 27.00 7.15
CA VAL A 995 -28.35 26.23 6.69
C VAL A 995 -27.82 26.96 5.47
N TRP A 996 -26.52 26.97 5.25
CA TRP A 996 -25.94 27.92 4.31
C TRP A 996 -25.89 27.47 2.85
N SER A 997 -25.02 26.56 2.40
CA SER A 997 -24.75 26.44 0.95
C SER A 997 -25.77 25.69 0.07
N ASN A 998 -26.66 24.87 0.64
CA ASN A 998 -27.56 23.90 -0.06
C ASN A 998 -26.88 23.16 -1.23
N GLU A 999 -25.86 22.38 -0.89
CA GLU A 999 -25.01 21.53 -1.77
C GLU A 999 -23.87 22.21 -2.56
N ARG A 1000 -23.55 23.48 -2.30
CA ARG A 1000 -22.54 24.21 -3.09
C ARG A 1000 -21.09 24.07 -2.59
N TYR A 1001 -20.83 23.91 -1.28
CA TYR A 1001 -19.49 23.84 -0.67
C TYR A 1001 -19.38 22.76 0.41
N HIS A 1002 -18.40 21.87 0.34
CA HIS A 1002 -18.40 20.58 1.05
C HIS A 1002 -17.49 20.54 2.30
N SER A 1003 -17.90 19.80 3.33
CA SER A 1003 -17.03 19.35 4.44
C SER A 1003 -16.42 17.98 4.16
N VAL A 1004 -15.22 17.70 4.66
CA VAL A 1004 -14.45 16.51 4.26
C VAL A 1004 -14.01 15.67 5.46
N GLU A 1005 -14.04 14.34 5.30
CA GLU A 1005 -13.47 13.43 6.30
C GLU A 1005 -11.96 13.71 6.41
N HIS A 1006 -11.50 14.04 7.61
CA HIS A 1006 -10.09 14.26 7.89
C HIS A 1006 -9.70 13.48 9.17
N ARG A 1007 -8.40 13.21 9.31
CA ARG A 1007 -7.83 12.48 10.47
C ARG A 1007 -6.46 13.06 10.83
N ALA A 1008 -6.03 12.84 12.07
CA ALA A 1008 -4.68 13.19 12.49
C ALA A 1008 -3.87 11.90 12.74
N MET A 1009 -2.72 11.81 12.09
CA MET A 1009 -1.71 10.77 12.29
C MET A 1009 -0.84 11.11 13.50
N VAL A 1010 -0.24 10.08 14.10
CA VAL A 1010 0.77 10.20 15.16
C VAL A 1010 2.17 9.99 14.62
N ASN A 1011 3.17 10.50 15.35
CA ASN A 1011 4.59 10.32 15.04
C ASN A 1011 5.28 9.57 16.19
N SER A 1012 6.32 8.78 15.91
CA SER A 1012 7.04 7.98 16.91
C SER A 1012 8.18 8.69 17.63
N GLU A 1013 8.70 9.78 17.05
CA GLU A 1013 9.87 10.51 17.57
C GLU A 1013 9.51 11.86 18.19
N LYS A 1014 8.41 12.49 17.75
CA LYS A 1014 8.08 13.90 18.05
C LYS A 1014 6.65 14.08 18.53
N GLU A 1015 6.53 14.87 19.60
CA GLU A 1015 5.25 15.49 19.99
C GLU A 1015 4.77 16.45 18.88
N ARG A 1016 3.47 16.42 18.59
CA ARG A 1016 2.80 17.33 17.65
C ARG A 1016 1.80 18.22 18.39
N PHE A 1017 1.69 19.48 17.99
CA PHE A 1017 0.70 20.44 18.48
C PHE A 1017 -0.17 20.97 17.34
N SER A 1018 -1.45 21.22 17.65
CA SER A 1018 -2.34 21.91 16.72
C SER A 1018 -3.43 22.69 17.45
N MET A 1019 -3.66 23.93 17.02
CA MET A 1019 -4.51 24.91 17.70
C MET A 1019 -5.70 25.36 16.80
N PRO A 1020 -6.73 24.52 16.59
CA PRO A 1020 -7.95 24.93 15.91
C PRO A 1020 -8.79 25.91 16.73
N PHE A 1021 -9.19 27.00 16.08
CA PHE A 1021 -10.35 27.82 16.43
C PHE A 1021 -11.57 27.26 15.68
N PHE A 1022 -12.61 26.87 16.41
CA PHE A 1022 -13.88 26.38 15.83
C PHE A 1022 -14.91 27.50 15.79
N LEU A 1023 -15.22 28.00 14.59
CA LEU A 1023 -16.26 29.00 14.35
C LEU A 1023 -17.64 28.32 14.34
N ASN A 1024 -18.42 28.58 15.38
CA ASN A 1024 -19.71 27.96 15.64
C ASN A 1024 -20.84 29.02 15.70
N PRO A 1025 -22.04 28.75 15.17
CA PRO A 1025 -23.18 29.63 15.35
C PRO A 1025 -23.55 29.87 16.82
N ALA A 1026 -24.39 30.88 17.08
CA ALA A 1026 -25.00 31.07 18.40
C ALA A 1026 -25.89 29.88 18.80
N HIS A 1027 -25.97 29.54 20.09
CA HIS A 1027 -26.60 28.29 20.57
C HIS A 1027 -28.05 28.08 20.08
N TYR A 1028 -28.82 29.17 20.01
CA TYR A 1028 -30.22 29.19 19.57
C TYR A 1028 -30.40 29.12 18.03
N THR A 1029 -29.32 29.12 17.25
CA THR A 1029 -29.41 29.11 15.77
C THR A 1029 -30.09 27.84 15.25
N ILE A 1030 -31.03 28.01 14.31
CA ILE A 1030 -31.69 26.90 13.61
C ILE A 1030 -31.25 26.87 12.15
N ILE A 1031 -30.99 25.66 11.66
CA ILE A 1031 -30.23 25.36 10.46
C ILE A 1031 -31.18 24.58 9.48
N LYS A 1032 -31.82 25.23 8.47
CA LYS A 1032 -32.48 24.64 7.23
C LYS A 1032 -32.03 25.37 5.94
N PRO A 1033 -31.90 24.83 4.73
CA PRO A 1033 -31.41 25.57 3.52
C PRO A 1033 -31.85 27.05 3.34
N LEU A 1034 -30.90 27.91 2.94
CA LEU A 1034 -31.13 29.32 2.56
C LEU A 1034 -32.12 29.41 1.39
N GLU A 1035 -33.17 30.21 1.56
CA GLU A 1035 -34.07 30.55 0.44
C GLU A 1035 -33.30 31.15 -0.73
N GLU A 1036 -32.29 31.97 -0.43
CA GLU A 1036 -31.44 32.67 -1.40
C GLU A 1036 -30.61 31.74 -2.31
N LEU A 1037 -30.45 30.46 -1.94
CA LEU A 1037 -29.71 29.45 -2.72
C LEU A 1037 -30.57 28.23 -3.11
N THR A 1038 -31.88 28.27 -2.85
CA THR A 1038 -32.86 27.25 -3.24
C THR A 1038 -33.87 27.80 -4.25
N ASN A 1039 -34.21 27.00 -5.25
CA ASN A 1039 -35.27 27.28 -6.23
C ASN A 1039 -35.92 25.95 -6.65
N GLU A 1040 -36.81 25.95 -7.65
CA GLU A 1040 -37.44 24.72 -8.14
C GLU A 1040 -36.43 23.71 -8.73
N GLU A 1041 -35.32 24.20 -9.28
CA GLU A 1041 -34.21 23.37 -9.82
C GLU A 1041 -33.23 22.86 -8.74
N ASN A 1042 -33.19 23.51 -7.57
CA ASN A 1042 -32.37 23.13 -6.42
C ASN A 1042 -33.18 23.29 -5.11
N PRO A 1043 -34.14 22.38 -4.83
CA PRO A 1043 -34.98 22.47 -3.64
C PRO A 1043 -34.19 22.34 -2.33
N ALA A 1044 -34.86 22.64 -1.21
CA ALA A 1044 -34.27 22.53 0.13
C ALA A 1044 -34.09 21.06 0.55
N LYS A 1045 -32.89 20.51 0.35
CA LYS A 1045 -32.60 19.08 0.55
C LYS A 1045 -32.47 18.65 2.01
N TYR A 1046 -32.54 19.59 2.97
CA TYR A 1046 -32.27 19.36 4.40
C TYR A 1046 -33.36 19.96 5.30
N LYS A 1047 -33.72 19.21 6.35
CA LYS A 1047 -34.71 19.59 7.37
C LYS A 1047 -34.10 20.56 8.39
N PRO A 1048 -34.88 21.48 8.98
CA PRO A 1048 -34.40 22.37 10.05
C PRO A 1048 -33.88 21.60 11.26
N TYR A 1049 -32.70 21.95 11.78
CA TYR A 1049 -32.20 21.44 13.08
C TYR A 1049 -31.62 22.54 13.98
N SER A 1050 -31.69 22.34 15.30
CA SER A 1050 -31.12 23.28 16.29
C SER A 1050 -29.63 23.04 16.48
N TRP A 1051 -28.82 24.09 16.28
CA TRP A 1051 -27.37 24.05 16.51
C TRP A 1051 -27.05 23.61 17.94
N GLY A 1052 -27.64 24.26 18.95
CA GLY A 1052 -27.39 23.94 20.36
C GLY A 1052 -27.67 22.48 20.73
N LYS A 1053 -28.75 21.87 20.20
CA LYS A 1053 -29.06 20.45 20.42
C LYS A 1053 -28.08 19.51 19.71
N PHE A 1054 -27.72 19.82 18.46
CA PHE A 1054 -26.75 19.04 17.68
C PHE A 1054 -25.35 19.09 18.32
N PHE A 1055 -24.91 20.28 18.72
CA PHE A 1055 -23.65 20.52 19.41
C PHE A 1055 -23.58 19.79 20.75
N ALA A 1056 -24.61 19.90 21.60
CA ALA A 1056 -24.66 19.19 22.88
C ALA A 1056 -24.58 17.66 22.70
N HIS A 1057 -25.30 17.10 21.72
CA HIS A 1057 -25.22 15.66 21.43
C HIS A 1057 -23.84 15.24 20.91
N ARG A 1058 -23.26 15.98 19.94
CA ARG A 1058 -21.89 15.73 19.45
C ARG A 1058 -20.88 15.76 20.60
N GLN A 1059 -20.96 16.73 21.51
CA GLN A 1059 -20.07 16.78 22.69
C GLN A 1059 -20.26 15.57 23.61
N LEU A 1060 -21.50 15.22 24.00
CA LEU A 1060 -21.76 14.03 24.84
C LEU A 1060 -21.17 12.75 24.23
N SER A 1061 -21.25 12.59 22.91
CA SER A 1061 -20.69 11.44 22.19
C SER A 1061 -19.15 11.37 22.18
N ASN A 1062 -18.47 12.50 22.44
CA ASN A 1062 -17.00 12.58 22.55
C ASN A 1062 -16.50 12.26 23.97
N TYR A 1063 -17.37 12.32 24.99
CA TYR A 1063 -17.07 12.05 26.41
C TYR A 1063 -17.33 10.59 26.81
N LYS A 1064 -18.42 9.99 26.34
CA LYS A 1064 -18.86 8.64 26.75
C LYS A 1064 -19.25 7.82 25.53
N LYS A 1065 -18.97 6.51 25.59
CA LYS A 1065 -19.47 5.53 24.60
C LYS A 1065 -21.00 5.51 24.70
N LEU A 1066 -21.68 6.03 23.69
CA LEU A 1066 -23.14 5.98 23.62
C LEU A 1066 -23.59 4.67 22.96
N ASN A 1067 -24.66 4.06 23.49
CA ASN A 1067 -25.34 2.92 22.87
C ASN A 1067 -26.39 3.37 21.83
N VAL A 1068 -26.23 4.57 21.27
CA VAL A 1068 -27.05 5.16 20.20
C VAL A 1068 -26.12 5.78 19.16
N GLU A 1069 -26.58 5.88 17.92
CA GLU A 1069 -25.80 6.42 16.82
C GLU A 1069 -25.52 7.92 17.00
N ASN A 1070 -24.24 8.32 16.87
CA ASN A 1070 -23.82 9.71 17.00
C ASN A 1070 -24.48 10.56 15.90
N ILE A 1071 -25.29 11.56 16.26
CA ILE A 1071 -26.00 12.39 15.27
C ILE A 1071 -25.03 13.04 14.28
N GLN A 1072 -25.23 12.75 12.99
CA GLN A 1072 -24.53 13.33 11.86
C GLN A 1072 -25.46 14.27 11.10
N ILE A 1073 -24.91 15.21 10.32
CA ILE A 1073 -25.74 16.12 9.52
C ILE A 1073 -26.65 15.35 8.54
N HIS A 1074 -26.21 14.21 8.00
CA HIS A 1074 -27.01 13.42 7.07
C HIS A 1074 -28.33 12.88 7.65
N HIS A 1075 -28.48 12.80 8.98
CA HIS A 1075 -29.75 12.43 9.63
C HIS A 1075 -30.84 13.50 9.40
N PHE A 1076 -30.45 14.72 8.99
CA PHE A 1076 -31.35 15.81 8.65
C PHE A 1076 -31.59 15.93 7.13
N ARG A 1077 -31.12 15.00 6.29
CA ARG A 1077 -31.48 14.99 4.87
C ARG A 1077 -32.99 14.79 4.71
N VAL A 1078 -33.58 15.45 3.70
CA VAL A 1078 -34.90 15.08 3.19
C VAL A 1078 -34.68 13.83 2.34
N SER A 1079 -35.27 12.72 2.78
CA SER A 1079 -35.30 11.47 2.01
C SER A 1079 -36.11 11.66 0.74
N GLU A 1080 -35.56 11.18 -0.38
CA GLU A 1080 -36.34 10.66 -1.50
C GLU A 1080 -36.91 9.29 -1.10
#